data_AF-A0A6A3K504-F1
#
_entry.id   AF-A0A6A3K504-F1
#
_cell.length_a   1.000
_cell.length_b   1.000
_cell.length_c   1.000
_cell.angle_alpha   90.00
_cell.angle_beta   90.00
_cell.angle_gamma   90.00
#
_symmetry.space_group_name_H-M   'P 1'
#
loop_
_entity.id
_entity.type
_entity.pdbx_description
1 polymer ?
#
loop_
_entity_poly.entity_id
_entity_poly.type
_entity_poly.pdbx_seq_one_letter_code
_entity_poly.pdbx_strand_id
1 'polypeptide(L)'
;MAEEVWFQLVQASEDQQGTPFSDASEDAVQLTDDIKDVRHLREAIREKYRHEEPDILEGFVPNQLKIYANQAAYKAKKQCSPRLSLNELDARATVIVEVPTQRLVPRTAAPAAELMEIPSTIVLNEPDKYAKECTSLTEWAINAVHEIPLIWKFMSSLGGCTSNGKIFWRSEDKQVASILVDGWFRESTDGNINVRTNKKSILMGSPGIGKSTLLCVMAFYLVFKYKKNVLVYRRLTKFEQENCLFYLGYEDGKVVHFAVQRCKTPNAINIYEELIRQQGISRVWLLLDGFRYQDIPEGVRTFKMLATSQQVNMKSQERVDAYCCLLPCWAKKDLWLVGHLVYNFATKDMEERFYYSGGSVREFTLATSEDIRNAIDEACSGVDDISNLLSNNSSVLAGKSQVDRLRHTFVKNADDTNQFIARRYWEQVIDSEYAVLRLSTRLRSDALFRIYAWARSAGHGSLAGTVFEVYVHRLAADNMLRLQISEYDQPAFRKPNEPRAYAFKPLLLRAGTAAQWGTSDDYKSYLEKWRDDDEHTYWFPACDNFPNIDSIVKLESTASGKKGGVAYLQVTIAEQHDISSTQLTEMDTIFGVADIPEPPIYIAICPDPTSCQTFVLNPRNEVLLTRRTRRVFVGYFEEYQLATAADGPMNNISVKPAPPEHNYDTRNKRQRSS
;
A
#
# COMPACT_ATOMS: atom_id res chain seq x y z
N MET A 1 -53.48 -14.08 -22.65
CA MET A 1 -52.34 -13.29 -22.11
C MET A 1 -51.82 -12.45 -23.26
N ALA A 2 -51.35 -11.23 -23.05
CA ALA A 2 -50.87 -10.40 -24.16
C ALA A 2 -49.74 -11.15 -24.89
N GLU A 3 -49.88 -11.37 -26.20
CA GLU A 3 -48.83 -12.01 -27.02
C GLU A 3 -47.68 -11.04 -27.28
N GLU A 4 -47.90 -9.74 -27.07
CA GLU A 4 -46.94 -8.67 -27.27
C GLU A 4 -47.09 -7.59 -26.18
N VAL A 5 -45.98 -6.96 -25.79
CA VAL A 5 -45.97 -5.80 -24.88
C VAL A 5 -45.72 -4.55 -25.71
N TRP A 6 -46.70 -3.64 -25.70
CA TRP A 6 -46.59 -2.32 -26.32
C TRP A 6 -45.80 -1.37 -25.43
N PHE A 7 -44.94 -0.58 -26.04
CA PHE A 7 -44.10 0.40 -25.37
C PHE A 7 -43.90 1.67 -26.19
N GLN A 8 -43.63 2.78 -25.50
CA GLN A 8 -43.24 4.05 -26.09
C GLN A 8 -41.88 4.46 -25.55
N LEU A 9 -40.93 4.75 -26.45
CA LEU A 9 -39.65 5.34 -26.09
C LEU A 9 -39.84 6.83 -25.84
N VAL A 10 -39.42 7.30 -24.66
CA VAL A 10 -39.45 8.72 -24.30
C VAL A 10 -38.06 9.19 -23.88
N GLN A 11 -37.72 10.42 -24.23
CA GLN A 11 -36.49 11.05 -23.77
C GLN A 11 -36.62 11.39 -22.28
N ALA A 12 -35.59 11.12 -21.50
CA ALA A 12 -35.57 11.57 -20.11
C ALA A 12 -35.63 13.10 -20.03
N SER A 13 -36.67 13.62 -19.38
CA SER A 13 -36.90 15.06 -19.22
C SER A 13 -37.31 15.37 -17.77
N GLU A 14 -36.88 16.53 -17.27
CA GLU A 14 -37.21 16.95 -15.89
C GLU A 14 -38.69 17.31 -15.73
N ASP A 15 -39.34 17.73 -16.81
CA ASP A 15 -40.74 18.14 -16.90
C ASP A 15 -41.72 17.00 -17.27
N GLN A 16 -41.20 15.79 -17.55
CA GLN A 16 -41.94 14.55 -17.81
C GLN A 16 -43.09 14.68 -18.82
N GLN A 17 -42.93 15.54 -19.82
CA GLN A 17 -43.93 15.71 -20.87
C GLN A 17 -44.09 14.45 -21.74
N GLY A 18 -43.15 13.51 -21.68
CA GLY A 18 -43.19 12.24 -22.41
C GLY A 18 -42.82 12.41 -23.88
N THR A 19 -41.91 13.35 -24.17
CA THR A 19 -41.43 13.62 -25.53
C THR A 19 -40.87 12.33 -26.13
N PRO A 20 -41.37 11.88 -27.30
CA PRO A 20 -40.86 10.70 -27.98
C PRO A 20 -39.35 10.78 -28.21
N PHE A 21 -38.65 9.68 -27.97
CA PHE A 21 -37.21 9.62 -28.20
C PHE A 21 -36.93 9.41 -29.70
N SER A 22 -36.18 10.32 -30.32
CA SER A 22 -35.81 10.24 -31.75
C SER A 22 -37.00 10.07 -32.71
N ASP A 23 -38.13 10.74 -32.41
CA ASP A 23 -39.40 10.66 -33.15
C ASP A 23 -40.01 9.24 -33.23
N ALA A 24 -39.57 8.31 -32.36
CA ALA A 24 -40.10 6.94 -32.33
C ALA A 24 -41.59 6.92 -31.95
N SER A 25 -42.39 6.16 -32.71
CA SER A 25 -43.79 5.88 -32.37
C SER A 25 -43.91 4.75 -31.35
N GLU A 26 -45.13 4.47 -30.88
CA GLU A 26 -45.41 3.27 -30.09
C GLU A 26 -45.03 2.03 -30.89
N ASP A 27 -44.45 1.06 -30.21
CA ASP A 27 -43.95 -0.17 -30.82
C ASP A 27 -44.16 -1.35 -29.85
N ALA A 28 -43.96 -2.59 -30.31
CA ALA A 28 -44.24 -3.79 -29.53
C ALA A 28 -43.10 -4.81 -29.56
N VAL A 29 -42.92 -5.53 -28.45
CA VAL A 29 -42.04 -6.70 -28.34
C VAL A 29 -42.90 -7.94 -28.17
N GLN A 30 -42.66 -8.98 -28.99
CA GLN A 30 -43.31 -10.28 -28.81
C GLN A 30 -42.80 -10.98 -27.56
N LEU A 31 -43.71 -11.50 -26.73
CA LEU A 31 -43.35 -12.24 -25.53
C LEU A 31 -43.05 -13.70 -25.88
N THR A 32 -41.79 -14.09 -25.72
CA THR A 32 -41.36 -15.50 -25.77
C THR A 32 -41.28 -16.08 -24.35
N ASP A 33 -41.15 -17.42 -24.24
CA ASP A 33 -41.00 -18.11 -22.94
C ASP A 33 -39.80 -17.59 -22.11
N ASP A 34 -38.85 -16.91 -22.75
CA ASP A 34 -37.66 -16.34 -22.12
C ASP A 34 -37.89 -14.94 -21.52
N ILE A 35 -38.98 -14.24 -21.88
CA ILE A 35 -39.26 -12.88 -21.44
C ILE A 35 -40.26 -12.90 -20.27
N LYS A 36 -39.75 -13.08 -19.05
CA LYS A 36 -40.58 -13.29 -17.83
C LYS A 36 -40.75 -12.06 -16.94
N ASP A 37 -39.80 -11.14 -16.98
CA ASP A 37 -39.74 -9.97 -16.09
C ASP A 37 -39.27 -8.71 -16.84
N VAL A 38 -39.34 -7.57 -16.16
CA VAL A 38 -38.94 -6.25 -16.68
C VAL A 38 -37.47 -6.22 -17.16
N ARG A 39 -36.59 -7.07 -16.65
CA ARG A 39 -35.19 -7.13 -17.08
C ARG A 39 -35.06 -7.75 -18.46
N HIS A 40 -35.71 -8.90 -18.68
CA HIS A 40 -35.74 -9.53 -20.01
C HIS A 40 -36.46 -8.63 -21.02
N LEU A 41 -37.48 -7.88 -20.60
CA LEU A 41 -38.14 -6.89 -21.48
C LEU A 41 -37.18 -5.81 -21.96
N ARG A 42 -36.27 -5.30 -21.10
CA ARG A 42 -35.25 -4.31 -21.52
C ARG A 42 -34.29 -4.88 -22.55
N GLU A 43 -33.89 -6.14 -22.37
CA GLU A 43 -32.98 -6.83 -23.29
C GLU A 43 -33.66 -7.02 -24.64
N ALA A 44 -34.93 -7.42 -24.66
CA ALA A 44 -35.70 -7.60 -25.88
C ALA A 44 -35.96 -6.28 -26.62
N ILE A 45 -36.30 -5.18 -25.92
CA ILE A 45 -36.42 -3.85 -26.51
C ILE A 45 -35.09 -3.41 -27.15
N ARG A 46 -33.96 -3.63 -26.46
CA ARG A 46 -32.65 -3.24 -27.01
C ARG A 46 -32.26 -4.08 -28.23
N GLU A 47 -32.53 -5.38 -28.19
CA GLU A 47 -32.23 -6.29 -29.30
C GLU A 47 -33.04 -5.94 -30.54
N LYS A 48 -34.30 -5.49 -30.37
CA LYS A 48 -35.15 -5.05 -31.47
C LYS A 48 -34.49 -3.98 -32.34
N TYR A 49 -33.99 -2.90 -31.73
CA TYR A 49 -33.37 -1.79 -32.46
C TYR A 49 -31.92 -2.06 -32.89
N ARG A 50 -31.26 -3.11 -32.39
CA ARG A 50 -29.84 -3.41 -32.67
C ARG A 50 -29.57 -3.69 -34.15
N HIS A 51 -30.55 -4.20 -34.87
CA HIS A 51 -30.43 -4.59 -36.28
C HIS A 51 -31.20 -3.66 -37.22
N GLU A 52 -31.74 -2.55 -36.72
CA GLU A 52 -32.38 -1.51 -37.53
C GLU A 52 -31.33 -0.48 -38.00
N GLU A 53 -31.53 0.11 -39.19
CA GLU A 53 -30.71 1.21 -39.70
C GLU A 53 -31.56 2.48 -39.83
N PRO A 54 -31.35 3.51 -38.98
CA PRO A 54 -30.36 3.61 -37.91
C PRO A 54 -30.76 2.91 -36.59
N ASP A 55 -29.80 2.34 -35.85
CA ASP A 55 -30.03 1.85 -34.46
C ASP A 55 -30.21 3.04 -33.54
N ILE A 56 -31.46 3.43 -33.29
CA ILE A 56 -31.78 4.59 -32.46
C ILE A 56 -31.32 4.42 -31.00
N LEU A 57 -31.07 3.19 -30.54
CA LEU A 57 -30.55 2.88 -29.20
C LEU A 57 -29.04 2.56 -29.21
N GLU A 58 -28.31 2.92 -30.26
CA GLU A 58 -26.85 2.78 -30.31
C GLU A 58 -26.20 3.47 -29.09
N GLY A 59 -25.29 2.76 -28.43
CA GLY A 59 -24.61 3.26 -27.22
C GLY A 59 -25.39 3.13 -25.90
N PHE A 60 -26.64 2.67 -25.91
CA PHE A 60 -27.39 2.35 -24.69
C PHE A 60 -27.37 0.85 -24.39
N VAL A 61 -27.07 0.48 -23.14
CA VAL A 61 -27.21 -0.90 -22.65
C VAL A 61 -28.60 -1.12 -22.04
N PRO A 62 -29.19 -2.33 -22.10
CA PRO A 62 -30.54 -2.59 -21.63
C PRO A 62 -30.84 -2.07 -20.21
N ASN A 63 -29.87 -2.19 -19.31
CA ASN A 63 -30.02 -1.79 -17.91
C ASN A 63 -30.14 -0.27 -17.69
N GLN A 64 -29.81 0.55 -18.69
CA GLN A 64 -29.98 2.00 -18.64
C GLN A 64 -31.43 2.43 -18.92
N LEU A 65 -32.22 1.60 -19.61
CA LEU A 65 -33.62 1.89 -19.92
C LEU A 65 -34.48 1.78 -18.65
N LYS A 66 -35.22 2.84 -18.32
CA LYS A 66 -36.15 2.81 -17.19
C LYS A 66 -37.55 2.52 -17.68
N ILE A 67 -38.18 1.51 -17.08
CA ILE A 67 -39.49 1.01 -17.47
C ILE A 67 -40.53 1.47 -16.44
N TYR A 68 -41.62 2.05 -16.92
CA TYR A 68 -42.78 2.47 -16.13
C TYR A 68 -44.03 1.80 -16.68
N ALA A 69 -44.88 1.30 -15.79
CA ALA A 69 -46.03 0.47 -16.18
C ALA A 69 -47.03 1.17 -17.12
N ASN A 70 -47.12 2.51 -17.07
CA ASN A 70 -47.96 3.33 -17.92
C ASN A 70 -47.59 4.82 -17.76
N GLN A 71 -48.27 5.69 -18.51
CA GLN A 71 -48.07 7.14 -18.45
C GLN A 71 -48.32 7.75 -17.06
N ALA A 72 -49.26 7.22 -16.28
CA ALA A 72 -49.51 7.70 -14.92
C ALA A 72 -48.36 7.33 -13.97
N ALA A 73 -47.80 6.12 -14.09
CA ALA A 73 -46.63 5.68 -13.34
C ALA A 73 -45.37 6.48 -13.72
N TYR A 74 -45.22 6.85 -15.00
CA TYR A 74 -44.15 7.73 -15.48
C TYR A 74 -44.23 9.12 -14.83
N LYS A 75 -45.39 9.77 -14.89
CA LYS A 75 -45.66 11.07 -14.24
C LYS A 75 -45.51 11.03 -12.72
N ALA A 76 -45.76 9.88 -12.10
CA ALA A 76 -45.60 9.66 -10.66
C ALA A 76 -44.17 9.22 -10.26
N LYS A 77 -43.23 9.09 -11.21
CA LYS A 77 -41.86 8.56 -11.00
C LYS A 77 -41.82 7.18 -10.33
N LYS A 78 -42.86 6.37 -10.53
CA LYS A 78 -42.96 5.02 -9.97
C LYS A 78 -42.40 4.00 -10.96
N GLN A 79 -41.07 3.87 -10.98
CA GLN A 79 -40.37 2.91 -11.83
C GLN A 79 -40.71 1.46 -11.45
N CYS A 80 -40.85 0.59 -12.45
CA CYS A 80 -41.02 -0.85 -12.24
C CYS A 80 -39.73 -1.48 -11.69
N SER A 81 -39.90 -2.39 -10.73
CA SER A 81 -38.79 -3.23 -10.25
C SER A 81 -38.27 -4.10 -11.40
N PRO A 82 -36.94 -4.31 -11.54
CA PRO A 82 -36.38 -5.22 -12.54
C PRO A 82 -36.84 -6.68 -12.41
N ARG A 83 -37.37 -7.07 -11.23
CA ARG A 83 -37.92 -8.40 -10.96
C ARG A 83 -39.45 -8.47 -11.05
N LEU A 84 -40.10 -7.37 -11.43
CA LEU A 84 -41.55 -7.35 -11.60
C LEU A 84 -41.92 -8.30 -12.74
N SER A 85 -42.83 -9.23 -12.45
CA SER A 85 -43.38 -10.14 -13.45
C SER A 85 -44.15 -9.35 -14.50
N LEU A 86 -44.00 -9.69 -15.78
CA LEU A 86 -44.76 -9.02 -16.85
C LEU A 86 -46.27 -9.32 -16.77
N ASN A 87 -46.66 -10.42 -16.11
CA ASN A 87 -48.07 -10.72 -15.83
C ASN A 87 -48.72 -9.73 -14.86
N GLU A 88 -47.92 -8.93 -14.13
CA GLU A 88 -48.40 -7.89 -13.22
C GLU A 88 -48.53 -6.53 -13.92
N LEU A 89 -48.10 -6.41 -15.17
CA LEU A 89 -48.37 -5.24 -16.00
C LEU A 89 -49.78 -5.34 -16.60
N ASP A 90 -50.47 -4.21 -16.68
CA ASP A 90 -51.76 -4.16 -17.35
C ASP A 90 -51.57 -4.41 -18.85
N ALA A 91 -52.06 -5.55 -19.32
CA ALA A 91 -51.96 -5.99 -20.71
C ALA A 91 -52.55 -5.00 -21.74
N ARG A 92 -53.33 -4.01 -21.30
CA ARG A 92 -53.92 -2.97 -22.16
C ARG A 92 -53.19 -1.63 -22.11
N ALA A 93 -52.16 -1.49 -21.30
CA ALA A 93 -51.44 -0.23 -21.13
C ALA A 93 -50.11 -0.23 -21.89
N THR A 94 -49.85 0.81 -22.68
CA THR A 94 -48.52 1.07 -23.26
C THR A 94 -47.53 1.38 -22.15
N VAL A 95 -46.47 0.59 -22.08
CA VAL A 95 -45.36 0.75 -21.14
C VAL A 95 -44.51 1.94 -21.56
N ILE A 96 -44.09 2.78 -20.62
CA ILE A 96 -43.20 3.92 -20.94
C ILE A 96 -41.75 3.50 -20.68
N VAL A 97 -40.91 3.69 -21.69
CA VAL A 97 -39.49 3.35 -21.66
C VAL A 97 -38.71 4.65 -21.75
N GLU A 98 -38.24 5.14 -20.61
CA GLU A 98 -37.41 6.33 -20.54
C GLU A 98 -35.97 5.98 -20.92
N VAL A 99 -35.51 6.58 -22.02
CA VAL A 99 -34.13 6.54 -22.48
C VAL A 99 -33.36 7.67 -21.78
N PRO A 100 -32.32 7.36 -20.98
CA PRO A 100 -31.57 8.40 -20.29
C PRO A 100 -30.95 9.38 -21.28
N THR A 101 -31.09 10.67 -21.03
CA THR A 101 -30.28 11.67 -21.70
C THR A 101 -28.83 11.43 -21.26
N GLN A 102 -27.99 10.90 -22.16
CA GLN A 102 -26.57 11.26 -22.07
C GLN A 102 -26.58 12.79 -22.01
N ARG A 103 -25.93 13.41 -21.03
CA ARG A 103 -25.65 14.85 -21.09
C ARG A 103 -24.62 15.10 -22.21
N LEU A 104 -25.04 14.88 -23.45
CA LEU A 104 -24.61 15.67 -24.58
C LEU A 104 -25.26 17.03 -24.36
N VAL A 105 -24.45 17.98 -23.90
CA VAL A 105 -24.82 19.39 -23.87
C VAL A 105 -25.37 19.73 -25.27
N PRO A 106 -26.57 20.35 -25.38
CA PRO A 106 -27.05 20.83 -26.67
C PRO A 106 -25.99 21.74 -27.26
N ARG A 107 -25.59 21.50 -28.51
CA ARG A 107 -24.79 22.43 -29.30
C ARG A 107 -25.51 23.78 -29.31
N THR A 108 -25.14 24.69 -28.40
CA THR A 108 -25.03 26.09 -28.80
C THR A 108 -24.03 26.05 -29.94
N ALA A 109 -24.44 26.53 -31.12
CA ALA A 109 -23.58 26.67 -32.27
C ALA A 109 -22.46 27.66 -31.93
N ALA A 110 -21.46 27.18 -31.19
CA ALA A 110 -20.12 27.71 -31.23
C ALA A 110 -19.57 27.40 -32.64
N PRO A 111 -18.78 28.30 -33.23
CA PRO A 111 -18.29 28.14 -34.58
C PRO A 111 -17.59 26.80 -34.67
N ALA A 112 -17.82 26.07 -35.77
CA ALA A 112 -17.24 24.76 -36.07
C ALA A 112 -15.86 24.62 -35.41
N ALA A 113 -15.81 23.91 -34.28
CA ALA A 113 -14.55 23.60 -33.65
C ALA A 113 -13.78 22.82 -34.71
N GLU A 114 -12.68 23.40 -35.19
CA GLU A 114 -11.74 22.74 -36.09
C GLU A 114 -11.54 21.32 -35.55
N LEU A 115 -11.98 20.32 -36.33
CA LEU A 115 -11.69 18.93 -36.04
C LEU A 115 -10.17 18.83 -35.96
N MET A 116 -9.63 18.78 -34.75
CA MET A 116 -8.21 18.52 -34.58
C MET A 116 -7.93 17.15 -35.19
N GLU A 117 -7.19 17.11 -36.28
CA GLU A 117 -6.75 15.87 -36.89
C GLU A 117 -5.92 15.07 -35.87
N ILE A 118 -6.19 13.77 -35.76
CA ILE A 118 -5.34 12.86 -34.99
C ILE A 118 -3.91 13.01 -35.54
N PRO A 119 -2.88 13.05 -34.67
CA PRO A 119 -1.50 13.01 -35.12
C PRO A 119 -1.28 11.85 -36.11
N SER A 120 -0.66 12.15 -37.25
CA SER A 120 -0.39 11.12 -38.25
C SER A 120 0.44 9.98 -37.66
N THR A 121 0.01 8.75 -37.93
CA THR A 121 0.69 7.53 -37.52
C THR A 121 1.96 7.31 -38.32
N ILE A 122 2.98 6.79 -37.65
CA ILE A 122 4.26 6.43 -38.24
C ILE A 122 4.44 4.92 -38.06
N VAL A 123 4.90 4.22 -39.09
CA VAL A 123 5.22 2.79 -39.00
C VAL A 123 6.33 2.59 -37.98
N LEU A 124 6.10 1.69 -37.02
CA LEU A 124 7.08 1.38 -35.99
C LEU A 124 8.27 0.65 -36.61
N ASN A 125 9.47 1.19 -36.38
CA ASN A 125 10.70 0.58 -36.86
C ASN A 125 11.00 -0.73 -36.09
N GLU A 126 11.42 -1.76 -36.81
CA GLU A 126 11.85 -3.06 -36.26
C GLU A 126 10.82 -3.72 -35.31
N PRO A 127 9.55 -3.90 -35.73
CA PRO A 127 8.47 -4.39 -34.86
C PRO A 127 8.78 -5.76 -34.25
N ASP A 128 9.50 -6.64 -34.97
CA ASP A 128 9.88 -7.96 -34.48
C ASP A 128 10.83 -7.91 -33.27
N LYS A 129 11.66 -6.86 -33.16
CA LYS A 129 12.54 -6.69 -32.00
C LYS A 129 11.76 -6.23 -30.77
N TYR A 130 10.82 -5.29 -30.92
CA TYR A 130 9.89 -4.93 -29.84
C TYR A 130 9.06 -6.14 -29.38
N ALA A 131 8.63 -6.99 -30.31
CA ALA A 131 7.91 -8.21 -29.98
C ALA A 131 8.76 -9.15 -29.08
N LYS A 132 10.05 -9.32 -29.37
CA LYS A 132 10.97 -10.11 -28.54
C LYS A 132 11.13 -9.56 -27.13
N GLU A 133 11.06 -8.23 -26.96
CA GLU A 133 11.16 -7.55 -25.67
C GLU A 133 9.90 -7.67 -24.80
N CYS A 134 8.77 -8.21 -25.28
CA CYS A 134 7.54 -8.22 -24.46
C CYS A 134 6.61 -9.41 -24.65
N THR A 135 6.60 -10.12 -25.79
CA THR A 135 5.59 -11.16 -26.09
C THR A 135 5.61 -12.38 -25.16
N SER A 136 6.69 -12.58 -24.41
CA SER A 136 6.85 -13.62 -23.39
C SER A 136 6.74 -13.07 -21.96
N LEU A 137 6.17 -11.88 -21.75
CA LEU A 137 6.07 -11.21 -20.44
C LEU A 137 5.58 -12.12 -19.30
N THR A 138 4.55 -12.93 -19.55
CA THR A 138 4.01 -13.87 -18.55
C THR A 138 4.86 -15.13 -18.34
N GLU A 139 5.79 -15.39 -19.25
CA GLU A 139 6.70 -16.54 -19.26
C GLU A 139 8.12 -16.17 -18.79
N TRP A 140 8.41 -14.87 -18.62
CA TRP A 140 9.68 -14.38 -18.11
C TRP A 140 10.13 -15.11 -16.85
N ALA A 141 11.40 -15.46 -16.83
CA ALA A 141 12.05 -16.01 -15.64
C ALA A 141 11.95 -15.00 -14.49
N ILE A 142 11.49 -15.48 -13.34
CA ILE A 142 11.47 -14.71 -12.09
C ILE A 142 12.88 -14.64 -11.51
N ASN A 143 13.15 -13.63 -10.69
CA ASN A 143 14.46 -13.37 -10.09
C ASN A 143 15.57 -13.18 -11.15
N ALA A 144 15.18 -12.67 -12.33
CA ALA A 144 16.08 -12.45 -13.45
C ALA A 144 15.91 -11.03 -14.01
N VAL A 145 16.96 -10.54 -14.66
CA VAL A 145 16.95 -9.26 -15.37
C VAL A 145 16.60 -9.49 -16.83
N HIS A 146 15.64 -8.72 -17.32
CA HIS A 146 15.20 -8.70 -18.72
C HIS A 146 15.54 -7.36 -19.35
N GLU A 147 16.09 -7.41 -20.56
CA GLU A 147 16.51 -6.25 -21.33
C GLU A 147 15.35 -5.82 -22.26
N ILE A 148 14.99 -4.54 -22.18
CA ILE A 148 13.95 -3.88 -22.98
C ILE A 148 14.46 -2.57 -23.62
N PRO A 149 15.61 -2.57 -24.32
CA PRO A 149 16.27 -1.34 -24.78
C PRO A 149 15.43 -0.53 -25.77
N LEU A 150 14.62 -1.16 -26.63
CA LEU A 150 13.78 -0.45 -27.58
C LEU A 150 12.58 0.20 -26.90
N ILE A 151 11.89 -0.51 -26.01
CA ILE A 151 10.80 0.07 -25.20
C ILE A 151 11.34 1.22 -24.34
N TRP A 152 12.50 1.04 -23.69
CA TRP A 152 13.14 2.09 -22.91
C TRP A 152 13.46 3.32 -23.74
N LYS A 153 14.06 3.14 -24.93
CA LYS A 153 14.36 4.24 -25.85
C LYS A 153 13.10 4.96 -26.30
N PHE A 154 12.05 4.23 -26.66
CA PHE A 154 10.75 4.79 -27.03
C PHE A 154 10.15 5.64 -25.89
N MET A 155 10.23 5.13 -24.66
CA MET A 155 9.66 5.78 -23.49
C MET A 155 10.49 6.95 -22.95
N SER A 156 11.73 7.12 -23.39
CA SER A 156 12.69 8.11 -22.84
C SER A 156 12.16 9.55 -22.84
N SER A 157 11.47 9.97 -23.92
CA SER A 157 10.85 11.29 -24.03
C SER A 157 9.42 11.37 -23.50
N LEU A 158 8.89 10.27 -22.97
CA LEU A 158 7.50 10.12 -22.51
C LEU A 158 7.44 9.84 -21.01
N GLY A 159 8.35 10.47 -20.25
CA GLY A 159 8.49 10.30 -18.80
C GLY A 159 9.31 9.08 -18.37
N GLY A 160 9.79 8.26 -19.31
CA GLY A 160 10.57 7.05 -19.05
C GLY A 160 9.76 5.91 -18.44
N CYS A 161 10.35 4.71 -18.44
CA CYS A 161 9.80 3.53 -17.77
C CYS A 161 10.85 2.78 -16.94
N THR A 162 12.13 2.87 -17.30
CA THR A 162 13.28 2.35 -16.54
C THR A 162 14.46 3.32 -16.71
N SER A 163 15.50 3.20 -15.88
CA SER A 163 16.68 4.07 -15.96
C SER A 163 17.67 3.65 -17.05
N ASN A 164 17.73 2.37 -17.38
CA ASN A 164 18.82 1.77 -18.16
C ASN A 164 18.36 0.69 -19.15
N GLY A 165 17.06 0.59 -19.44
CA GLY A 165 16.55 -0.47 -20.31
C GLY A 165 16.45 -1.85 -19.67
N LYS A 166 16.63 -1.97 -18.35
CA LYS A 166 16.56 -3.25 -17.64
C LYS A 166 15.37 -3.32 -16.71
N ILE A 167 14.78 -4.50 -16.59
CA ILE A 167 13.74 -4.83 -15.61
C ILE A 167 14.17 -6.05 -14.83
N PHE A 168 14.32 -5.90 -13.52
CA PHE A 168 14.35 -7.06 -12.63
C PHE A 168 12.92 -7.56 -12.42
N TRP A 169 12.65 -8.81 -12.76
CA TRP A 169 11.29 -9.38 -12.76
C TRP A 169 11.07 -10.27 -11.54
N ARG A 170 10.21 -9.83 -10.62
CA ARG A 170 9.92 -10.58 -9.39
C ARG A 170 8.80 -11.59 -9.59
N SER A 171 8.63 -12.46 -8.60
CA SER A 171 7.49 -13.36 -8.53
C SER A 171 6.15 -12.61 -8.51
N GLU A 172 6.12 -11.46 -7.84
CA GLU A 172 4.97 -10.59 -7.66
C GLU A 172 4.60 -9.88 -8.97
N ASP A 173 5.60 -9.40 -9.72
CA ASP A 173 5.39 -8.79 -11.03
C ASP A 173 4.77 -9.81 -12.01
N LYS A 174 5.31 -11.05 -12.01
CA LYS A 174 4.76 -12.16 -12.80
C LYS A 174 3.32 -12.48 -12.41
N GLN A 175 3.02 -12.56 -11.12
CA GLN A 175 1.67 -12.86 -10.64
C GLN A 175 0.67 -11.77 -11.02
N VAL A 176 1.03 -10.50 -10.83
CA VAL A 176 0.18 -9.37 -11.23
C VAL A 176 -0.04 -9.35 -12.73
N ALA A 177 1.02 -9.52 -13.54
CA ALA A 177 0.89 -9.60 -14.99
C ALA A 177 -0.05 -10.76 -15.39
N SER A 178 0.11 -11.93 -14.77
CA SER A 178 -0.73 -13.11 -15.02
C SER A 178 -2.19 -12.87 -14.65
N ILE A 179 -2.46 -12.24 -13.49
CA ILE A 179 -3.82 -11.87 -13.04
C ILE A 179 -4.51 -10.97 -14.07
N LEU A 180 -3.80 -9.97 -14.58
CA LEU A 180 -4.32 -9.01 -15.55
C LEU A 180 -4.63 -9.71 -16.88
N VAL A 181 -3.68 -10.49 -17.40
CA VAL A 181 -3.81 -11.21 -18.66
C VAL A 181 -4.92 -12.25 -18.61
N ASP A 182 -4.96 -13.05 -17.54
CA ASP A 182 -6.04 -14.01 -17.28
C ASP A 182 -7.41 -13.31 -17.24
N GLY A 183 -7.52 -12.24 -16.47
CA GLY A 183 -8.76 -11.49 -16.33
C GLY A 183 -9.25 -10.86 -17.65
N TRP A 184 -8.35 -10.59 -18.59
CA TRP A 184 -8.70 -9.98 -19.88
C TRP A 184 -8.99 -10.98 -20.99
N PHE A 185 -8.29 -12.11 -21.02
CA PHE A 185 -8.27 -12.99 -22.19
C PHE A 185 -8.66 -14.44 -21.90
N ARG A 186 -8.73 -14.87 -20.64
CA ARG A 186 -9.17 -16.24 -20.33
C ARG A 186 -10.65 -16.40 -20.69
N GLU A 187 -10.96 -17.41 -21.48
CA GLU A 187 -12.32 -17.81 -21.79
C GLU A 187 -13.03 -18.37 -20.54
N SER A 188 -14.33 -18.12 -20.44
CA SER A 188 -15.15 -18.72 -19.39
C SER A 188 -15.50 -20.15 -19.78
N THR A 189 -15.36 -21.08 -18.85
CA THR A 189 -15.77 -22.48 -19.03
C THR A 189 -16.81 -22.88 -17.98
N ASP A 190 -17.53 -23.98 -18.24
CA ASP A 190 -18.47 -24.55 -17.29
C ASP A 190 -17.75 -24.90 -15.98
N GLY A 191 -18.16 -24.26 -14.89
CA GLY A 191 -17.54 -24.41 -13.57
C GLY A 191 -16.36 -23.47 -13.28
N ASN A 192 -15.86 -22.70 -14.26
CA ASN A 192 -14.81 -21.70 -14.05
C ASN A 192 -15.06 -20.42 -14.86
N ILE A 193 -16.03 -19.63 -14.42
CA ILE A 193 -16.40 -18.36 -15.03
C ILE A 193 -15.28 -17.33 -14.83
N ASN A 194 -14.88 -16.64 -15.90
CA ASN A 194 -14.00 -15.47 -15.79
C ASN A 194 -14.80 -14.26 -15.30
N VAL A 195 -14.90 -14.14 -13.97
CA VAL A 195 -15.59 -13.04 -13.28
C VAL A 195 -14.96 -11.65 -13.49
N ARG A 196 -13.83 -11.56 -14.19
CA ARG A 196 -13.11 -10.32 -14.51
C ARG A 196 -13.23 -9.92 -15.98
N THR A 197 -13.82 -10.76 -16.82
CA THR A 197 -14.11 -10.46 -18.22
C THR A 197 -14.81 -9.10 -18.33
N ASN A 198 -14.40 -8.28 -19.30
CA ASN A 198 -14.94 -6.94 -19.56
C ASN A 198 -14.79 -5.91 -18.42
N LYS A 199 -14.20 -6.26 -17.26
CA LYS A 199 -13.94 -5.28 -16.19
C LYS A 199 -12.73 -4.40 -16.49
N LYS A 200 -12.75 -3.21 -15.89
CA LYS A 200 -11.59 -2.30 -15.76
C LYS A 200 -10.63 -2.85 -14.70
N SER A 201 -9.35 -2.74 -14.96
CA SER A 201 -8.29 -3.23 -14.08
C SER A 201 -7.56 -2.07 -13.44
N ILE A 202 -7.57 -2.00 -12.11
CA ILE A 202 -6.94 -0.92 -11.37
C ILE A 202 -5.70 -1.48 -10.66
N LEU A 203 -4.54 -1.24 -11.24
CA LEU A 203 -3.23 -1.57 -10.67
C LEU A 203 -2.85 -0.53 -9.61
N MET A 204 -2.85 -0.95 -8.35
CA MET A 204 -2.52 -0.12 -7.19
C MET A 204 -1.22 -0.55 -6.55
N GLY A 205 -0.67 0.27 -5.65
CA GLY A 205 0.54 -0.02 -4.88
C GLY A 205 1.29 1.26 -4.53
N SER A 206 2.19 1.21 -3.57
CA SER A 206 2.89 2.43 -3.11
C SER A 206 3.66 3.14 -4.23
N PRO A 207 3.88 4.45 -4.15
CA PRO A 207 4.67 5.17 -5.15
C PRO A 207 6.05 4.55 -5.36
N GLY A 208 6.54 4.55 -6.60
CA GLY A 208 7.90 4.12 -6.90
C GLY A 208 8.13 2.62 -7.07
N ILE A 209 7.15 1.76 -6.80
CA ILE A 209 7.32 0.29 -6.82
C ILE A 209 7.33 -0.39 -8.20
N GLY A 210 7.24 0.37 -9.30
CA GLY A 210 7.32 -0.18 -10.67
C GLY A 210 5.99 -0.28 -11.45
N LYS A 211 4.88 0.23 -10.93
CA LYS A 211 3.55 0.15 -11.60
C LYS A 211 3.54 0.75 -13.00
N SER A 212 4.11 1.94 -13.17
CA SER A 212 4.17 2.63 -14.46
C SER A 212 5.04 1.87 -15.45
N THR A 213 6.14 1.25 -14.98
CA THR A 213 7.00 0.36 -15.77
C THR A 213 6.21 -0.84 -16.28
N LEU A 214 5.48 -1.52 -15.39
CA LEU A 214 4.63 -2.65 -15.76
C LEU A 214 3.55 -2.25 -16.77
N LEU A 215 2.85 -1.12 -16.55
CA LEU A 215 1.84 -0.62 -17.47
C LEU A 215 2.41 -0.33 -18.86
N CYS A 216 3.61 0.29 -18.93
CA CYS A 216 4.26 0.57 -20.21
C CYS A 216 4.58 -0.72 -20.96
N VAL A 217 5.22 -1.70 -20.30
CA VAL A 217 5.54 -2.99 -20.94
C VAL A 217 4.27 -3.75 -21.34
N MET A 218 3.21 -3.68 -20.52
CA MET A 218 1.91 -4.25 -20.84
C MET A 218 1.27 -3.62 -22.09
N ALA A 219 1.46 -2.31 -22.33
CA ALA A 219 0.97 -1.66 -23.55
C ALA A 219 1.58 -2.30 -24.81
N PHE A 220 2.90 -2.50 -24.83
CA PHE A 220 3.59 -3.19 -25.92
C PHE A 220 3.15 -4.66 -26.03
N TYR A 221 3.08 -5.37 -24.90
CA TYR A 221 2.63 -6.75 -24.86
C TYR A 221 1.24 -6.94 -25.47
N LEU A 222 0.29 -6.07 -25.14
CA LEU A 222 -1.08 -6.10 -25.69
C LEU A 222 -1.11 -5.92 -27.21
N VAL A 223 -0.29 -5.03 -27.75
CA VAL A 223 -0.19 -4.79 -29.19
C VAL A 223 0.47 -5.99 -29.88
N PHE A 224 1.60 -6.47 -29.38
CA PHE A 224 2.36 -7.51 -30.07
C PHE A 224 1.76 -8.90 -29.93
N LYS A 225 1.30 -9.28 -28.73
CA LYS A 225 0.73 -10.60 -28.43
C LYS A 225 -0.74 -10.70 -28.82
N TYR A 226 -1.55 -9.70 -28.46
CA TYR A 226 -3.02 -9.76 -28.57
C TYR A 226 -3.61 -8.87 -29.67
N LYS A 227 -2.75 -8.18 -30.46
CA LYS A 227 -3.16 -7.33 -31.58
C LYS A 227 -4.21 -6.27 -31.19
N LYS A 228 -4.12 -5.76 -29.96
CA LYS A 228 -4.98 -4.67 -29.47
C LYS A 228 -4.36 -3.32 -29.79
N ASN A 229 -5.19 -2.36 -30.22
CA ASN A 229 -4.75 -0.98 -30.36
C ASN A 229 -4.80 -0.33 -28.99
N VAL A 230 -3.72 0.34 -28.58
CA VAL A 230 -3.53 0.83 -27.22
C VAL A 230 -3.21 2.31 -27.27
N LEU A 231 -3.99 3.09 -26.53
CA LEU A 231 -3.72 4.49 -26.22
C LEU A 231 -3.30 4.58 -24.76
N VAL A 232 -2.16 5.18 -24.49
CA VAL A 232 -1.68 5.40 -23.11
C VAL A 232 -1.65 6.88 -22.82
N TYR A 233 -2.36 7.31 -21.77
CA TYR A 233 -2.31 8.66 -21.26
C TYR A 233 -1.66 8.69 -19.88
N ARG A 234 -0.55 9.44 -19.75
CA ARG A 234 0.27 9.48 -18.54
C ARG A 234 0.24 10.87 -17.92
N ARG A 235 -0.10 10.92 -16.64
CA ARG A 235 0.07 12.10 -15.79
C ARG A 235 1.43 12.02 -15.10
N LEU A 236 2.34 12.90 -15.51
CA LEU A 236 3.69 12.98 -14.94
C LEU A 236 3.69 14.02 -13.82
N THR A 237 4.40 13.72 -12.72
CA THR A 237 4.41 14.55 -11.51
C THR A 237 5.79 15.13 -11.18
N LYS A 238 6.81 14.89 -12.03
CA LYS A 238 8.14 15.49 -11.85
C LYS A 238 8.11 16.95 -12.29
N PHE A 239 8.85 17.82 -11.60
CA PHE A 239 9.07 19.21 -12.01
C PHE A 239 9.53 19.21 -13.49
N GLU A 240 8.95 20.09 -14.31
CA GLU A 240 9.20 20.24 -15.77
C GLU A 240 8.65 19.14 -16.71
N GLN A 241 8.07 18.05 -16.19
CA GLN A 241 7.42 17.03 -17.01
C GLN A 241 5.91 17.23 -17.04
N GLU A 242 5.39 17.62 -18.20
CA GLU A 242 3.94 17.68 -18.44
C GLU A 242 3.40 16.30 -18.82
N ASN A 243 2.08 16.14 -18.74
CA ASN A 243 1.38 14.93 -19.17
C ASN A 243 1.80 14.54 -20.60
N CYS A 244 1.81 13.24 -20.90
CA CYS A 244 2.15 12.76 -22.23
C CYS A 244 1.19 11.65 -22.65
N LEU A 245 1.10 11.45 -23.95
CA LEU A 245 0.21 10.48 -24.57
C LEU A 245 0.95 9.77 -25.68
N PHE A 246 0.71 8.47 -25.84
CA PHE A 246 1.18 7.74 -27.02
C PHE A 246 0.18 6.67 -27.43
N TYR A 247 0.18 6.37 -28.72
CA TYR A 247 -0.64 5.34 -29.33
C TYR A 247 0.27 4.28 -29.97
N LEU A 248 -0.13 3.02 -29.85
CA LEU A 248 0.44 1.87 -30.55
C LEU A 248 -0.72 1.03 -31.09
N GLY A 249 -0.72 0.71 -32.38
CA GLY A 249 -1.80 -0.07 -32.99
C GLY A 249 -1.44 -0.69 -34.32
N TYR A 250 -2.43 -1.27 -34.99
CA TYR A 250 -2.30 -1.82 -36.34
C TYR A 250 -3.07 -1.01 -37.36
N GLU A 251 -2.39 -0.66 -38.43
CA GLU A 251 -2.96 -0.08 -39.65
C GLU A 251 -2.38 -0.85 -40.84
N ASP A 252 -3.25 -1.33 -41.74
CA ASP A 252 -2.87 -2.12 -42.92
C ASP A 252 -1.88 -3.28 -42.64
N GLY A 253 -2.09 -3.97 -41.51
CA GLY A 253 -1.26 -5.10 -41.07
C GLY A 253 0.12 -4.72 -40.53
N LYS A 254 0.44 -3.42 -40.42
CA LYS A 254 1.70 -2.91 -39.85
C LYS A 254 1.46 -2.32 -38.48
N VAL A 255 2.45 -2.45 -37.60
CA VAL A 255 2.43 -1.77 -36.31
C VAL A 255 2.77 -0.31 -36.53
N VAL A 256 1.91 0.59 -36.06
CA VAL A 256 2.07 2.03 -36.15
C VAL A 256 2.03 2.69 -34.79
N HIS A 257 2.57 3.91 -34.70
CA HIS A 257 2.57 4.68 -33.47
C HIS A 257 2.51 6.19 -33.74
N PHE A 258 2.09 6.93 -32.71
CA PHE A 258 2.37 8.36 -32.58
C PHE A 258 2.54 8.70 -31.10
N ALA A 259 3.15 9.84 -30.81
CA ALA A 259 3.33 10.31 -29.45
C ALA A 259 3.14 11.82 -29.36
N VAL A 260 2.50 12.27 -28.29
CA VAL A 260 2.25 13.68 -27.97
C VAL A 260 2.88 13.97 -26.63
N GLN A 261 3.99 14.70 -26.65
CA GLN A 261 4.59 15.26 -25.46
C GLN A 261 3.74 16.45 -24.98
N ARG A 262 3.74 16.73 -23.67
CA ARG A 262 3.02 17.89 -23.11
C ARG A 262 1.53 17.90 -23.47
N CYS A 263 0.91 16.72 -23.48
CA CYS A 263 -0.47 16.49 -23.88
C CYS A 263 -1.46 16.98 -22.80
N LYS A 264 -2.15 18.09 -23.09
CA LYS A 264 -3.21 18.62 -22.23
C LYS A 264 -4.43 17.69 -22.23
N THR A 265 -5.16 17.68 -21.11
CA THR A 265 -6.33 16.82 -20.92
C THR A 265 -7.38 16.91 -22.04
N PRO A 266 -7.79 18.11 -22.53
CA PRO A 266 -8.74 18.19 -23.64
C PRO A 266 -8.24 17.52 -24.91
N ASN A 267 -6.95 17.68 -25.23
CA ASN A 267 -6.35 17.05 -26.41
C ASN A 267 -6.34 15.53 -26.29
N ALA A 268 -6.05 15.00 -25.10
CA ALA A 268 -6.09 13.55 -24.85
C ALA A 268 -7.50 12.97 -25.01
N ILE A 269 -8.52 13.69 -24.52
CA ILE A 269 -9.93 13.31 -24.70
C ILE A 269 -10.30 13.30 -26.19
N ASN A 270 -10.01 14.38 -26.91
CA ASN A 270 -10.33 14.49 -28.33
C ASN A 270 -9.66 13.39 -29.17
N ILE A 271 -8.37 13.11 -28.93
CA ILE A 271 -7.63 12.04 -29.63
C ILE A 271 -8.28 10.68 -29.35
N TYR A 272 -8.66 10.42 -28.09
CA TYR A 272 -9.29 9.16 -27.71
C TYR A 272 -10.67 8.99 -28.34
N GLU A 273 -11.50 10.03 -28.31
CA GLU A 273 -12.83 10.04 -28.93
C GLU A 273 -12.74 9.81 -30.44
N GLU A 274 -11.80 10.46 -31.11
CA GLU A 274 -11.61 10.31 -32.56
C GLU A 274 -11.08 8.91 -32.92
N LEU A 275 -10.16 8.34 -32.13
CA LEU A 275 -9.72 6.95 -32.31
C LEU A 275 -10.88 5.96 -32.11
N ILE A 276 -11.73 6.18 -31.11
CA ILE A 276 -12.94 5.36 -30.90
C ILE A 276 -13.90 5.52 -32.08
N ARG A 277 -14.11 6.74 -32.57
CA ARG A 277 -14.99 7.02 -33.72
C ARG A 277 -14.51 6.29 -34.97
N GLN A 278 -13.21 6.24 -35.21
CA GLN A 278 -12.63 5.60 -36.40
C GLN A 278 -12.54 4.07 -36.29
N GLN A 279 -12.23 3.54 -35.11
CA GLN A 279 -11.86 2.13 -34.94
C GLN A 279 -12.81 1.32 -34.06
N GLY A 280 -13.71 1.99 -33.32
CA GLY A 280 -14.61 1.39 -32.35
C GLY A 280 -13.99 1.20 -30.96
N ILE A 281 -14.81 1.39 -29.92
CA ILE A 281 -14.39 1.34 -28.51
C ILE A 281 -13.85 -0.03 -28.06
N SER A 282 -14.29 -1.11 -28.72
CA SER A 282 -13.83 -2.47 -28.40
C SER A 282 -12.41 -2.76 -28.91
N ARG A 283 -11.94 -2.00 -29.91
CA ARG A 283 -10.62 -2.16 -30.53
C ARG A 283 -9.55 -1.28 -29.89
N VAL A 284 -9.91 -0.10 -29.40
CA VAL A 284 -8.99 0.88 -28.79
C VAL A 284 -9.03 0.76 -27.27
N TRP A 285 -7.96 0.24 -26.68
CA TRP A 285 -7.80 0.13 -25.24
C TRP A 285 -7.06 1.34 -24.68
N LEU A 286 -7.73 2.09 -23.81
CA LEU A 286 -7.13 3.19 -23.08
C LEU A 286 -6.48 2.71 -21.78
N LEU A 287 -5.20 3.01 -21.58
CA LEU A 287 -4.47 2.80 -20.32
C LEU A 287 -4.11 4.15 -19.69
N LEU A 288 -4.36 4.29 -18.40
CA LEU A 288 -4.08 5.50 -17.64
C LEU A 288 -2.95 5.27 -16.63
N ASP A 289 -1.99 6.20 -16.56
CA ASP A 289 -0.86 6.14 -15.63
C ASP A 289 -0.78 7.44 -14.81
N GLY A 290 -0.61 7.31 -13.49
CA GLY A 290 -0.38 8.45 -12.59
C GLY A 290 -1.64 9.24 -12.18
N PHE A 291 -2.83 8.83 -12.63
CA PHE A 291 -4.09 9.48 -12.24
C PHE A 291 -4.59 8.99 -10.89
N ARG A 292 -5.20 9.90 -10.12
CA ARG A 292 -6.04 9.53 -8.97
C ARG A 292 -7.38 9.10 -9.50
N TYR A 293 -7.94 7.99 -9.00
CA TYR A 293 -9.17 7.42 -9.53
C TYR A 293 -10.35 8.40 -9.55
N GLN A 294 -10.49 9.20 -8.48
CA GLN A 294 -11.54 10.22 -8.36
C GLN A 294 -11.32 11.45 -9.26
N ASP A 295 -10.09 11.69 -9.72
CA ASP A 295 -9.72 12.84 -10.55
C ASP A 295 -9.65 12.48 -12.04
N ILE A 296 -10.12 11.29 -12.42
CA ILE A 296 -10.12 10.86 -13.83
C ILE A 296 -11.14 11.71 -14.60
N PRO A 297 -10.69 12.44 -15.64
CA PRO A 297 -11.58 13.25 -16.48
C PRO A 297 -12.65 12.38 -17.15
N GLU A 298 -13.85 12.91 -17.29
CA GLU A 298 -15.03 12.15 -17.76
C GLU A 298 -14.80 11.45 -19.10
N GLY A 299 -14.22 12.15 -20.09
CA GLY A 299 -13.95 11.62 -21.43
C GLY A 299 -12.95 10.45 -21.49
N VAL A 300 -12.22 10.17 -20.41
CA VAL A 300 -11.26 9.06 -20.33
C VAL A 300 -11.65 8.00 -19.28
N ARG A 301 -12.88 8.02 -18.75
CA ARG A 301 -13.35 7.06 -17.74
C ARG A 301 -13.60 5.66 -18.27
N THR A 302 -13.64 5.46 -19.59
CA THR A 302 -13.83 4.15 -20.22
C THR A 302 -12.53 3.33 -20.33
N PHE A 303 -11.45 3.78 -19.67
CA PHE A 303 -10.17 3.10 -19.61
C PHE A 303 -10.27 1.60 -19.28
N LYS A 304 -9.36 0.81 -19.85
CA LYS A 304 -9.22 -0.62 -19.58
C LYS A 304 -8.31 -0.89 -18.38
N MET A 305 -7.24 -0.12 -18.23
CA MET A 305 -6.30 -0.24 -17.11
C MET A 305 -5.96 1.13 -16.51
N LEU A 306 -5.82 1.19 -15.19
CA LEU A 306 -5.30 2.35 -14.46
C LEU A 306 -4.14 1.91 -13.56
N ALA A 307 -2.97 2.51 -13.69
CA ALA A 307 -1.90 2.43 -12.70
C ALA A 307 -1.95 3.67 -11.79
N THR A 308 -2.19 3.46 -10.49
CA THR A 308 -2.32 4.54 -9.51
C THR A 308 -1.63 4.22 -8.19
N SER A 309 -1.02 5.23 -7.56
CA SER A 309 -0.34 5.03 -6.27
C SER A 309 -1.23 5.24 -5.05
N GLN A 310 -2.49 5.62 -5.26
CA GLN A 310 -3.42 5.94 -4.18
C GLN A 310 -4.43 4.83 -3.92
N GLN A 311 -4.94 4.79 -2.70
CA GLN A 311 -6.07 3.94 -2.38
C GLN A 311 -7.29 4.37 -3.19
N VAL A 312 -7.96 3.39 -3.80
CA VAL A 312 -9.21 3.63 -4.54
C VAL A 312 -10.38 3.22 -3.67
N ASN A 313 -11.35 4.08 -3.41
CA ASN A 313 -12.59 3.69 -2.76
C ASN A 313 -13.70 3.53 -3.79
N MET A 314 -13.92 2.30 -4.27
CA MET A 314 -14.98 2.00 -5.24
C MET A 314 -16.33 1.89 -4.55
N LYS A 315 -17.31 2.63 -5.08
CA LYS A 315 -18.74 2.48 -4.73
C LYS A 315 -19.23 1.11 -5.16
N SER A 316 -20.30 0.60 -4.52
CA SER A 316 -20.83 -0.74 -4.79
C SER A 316 -21.12 -1.00 -6.27
N GLN A 317 -21.67 -0.01 -6.97
CA GLN A 317 -21.95 -0.11 -8.41
C GLN A 317 -20.67 -0.17 -9.26
N GLU A 318 -19.56 0.42 -8.84
CA GLU A 318 -18.31 0.38 -9.62
C GLU A 318 -17.62 -0.99 -9.51
N ARG A 319 -17.92 -1.76 -8.44
CA ARG A 319 -17.34 -3.10 -8.22
C ARG A 319 -17.87 -4.16 -9.19
N VAL A 320 -19.00 -3.89 -9.86
CA VAL A 320 -19.44 -4.76 -10.96
C VAL A 320 -18.61 -4.55 -12.23
N ASP A 321 -18.05 -3.35 -12.43
CA ASP A 321 -17.36 -2.98 -13.68
C ASP A 321 -15.84 -2.85 -13.53
N ALA A 322 -15.31 -2.84 -12.31
CA ALA A 322 -13.88 -2.70 -12.04
C ALA A 322 -13.42 -3.61 -10.90
N TYR A 323 -12.13 -3.97 -10.95
CA TYR A 323 -11.45 -4.65 -9.85
C TYR A 323 -10.08 -4.01 -9.60
N CYS A 324 -9.60 -4.14 -8.37
CA CYS A 324 -8.27 -3.69 -7.99
C CYS A 324 -7.31 -4.88 -7.92
N CYS A 325 -6.08 -4.65 -8.36
CA CYS A 325 -4.95 -5.53 -8.21
C CYS A 325 -3.81 -4.73 -7.56
N LEU A 326 -3.26 -5.22 -6.46
CA LEU A 326 -2.12 -4.63 -5.79
C LEU A 326 -0.83 -5.17 -6.41
N LEU A 327 0.09 -4.28 -6.76
CA LEU A 327 1.50 -4.59 -6.92
C LEU A 327 2.18 -4.21 -5.60
N PRO A 328 2.62 -5.19 -4.79
CA PRO A 328 3.17 -4.93 -3.47
C PRO A 328 4.56 -4.29 -3.55
N CYS A 329 4.95 -3.64 -2.45
CA CYS A 329 6.31 -3.14 -2.24
C CYS A 329 7.36 -4.25 -2.33
N TRP A 330 8.62 -3.83 -2.40
CA TRP A 330 9.74 -4.73 -2.62
C TRP A 330 10.20 -5.34 -1.30
N ALA A 331 10.39 -6.67 -1.28
CA ALA A 331 11.02 -7.32 -0.14
C ALA A 331 12.54 -7.05 -0.16
N LYS A 332 13.18 -7.14 1.02
CA LYS A 332 14.64 -6.96 1.16
C LYS A 332 15.42 -7.82 0.16
N LYS A 333 15.05 -9.09 0.01
CA LYS A 333 15.68 -10.03 -0.91
C LYS A 333 15.66 -9.53 -2.38
N ASP A 334 14.56 -8.92 -2.82
CA ASP A 334 14.40 -8.46 -4.19
C ASP A 334 15.17 -7.17 -4.43
N LEU A 335 15.20 -6.27 -3.43
CA LEU A 335 16.03 -5.06 -3.46
C LEU A 335 17.52 -5.41 -3.58
N TRP A 336 17.97 -6.48 -2.93
CA TRP A 336 19.35 -6.94 -3.03
C TRP A 336 19.65 -7.43 -4.44
N LEU A 337 18.73 -8.22 -5.01
CA LEU A 337 18.90 -8.75 -6.35
C LEU A 337 18.92 -7.63 -7.40
N VAL A 338 18.01 -6.64 -7.33
CA VAL A 338 18.06 -5.51 -8.28
C VAL A 338 19.27 -4.61 -8.03
N GLY A 339 19.63 -4.35 -6.77
CA GLY A 339 20.81 -3.59 -6.39
C GLY A 339 22.09 -4.21 -6.97
N HIS A 340 22.22 -5.53 -6.86
CA HIS A 340 23.36 -6.27 -7.38
C HIS A 340 23.34 -6.41 -8.90
N LEU A 341 22.24 -6.92 -9.48
CA LEU A 341 22.19 -7.32 -10.90
C LEU A 341 21.99 -6.15 -11.87
N VAL A 342 21.36 -5.06 -11.41
CA VAL A 342 21.02 -3.91 -12.27
C VAL A 342 21.88 -2.69 -11.98
N TYR A 343 22.17 -2.43 -10.70
CA TYR A 343 22.87 -1.22 -10.26
C TYR A 343 24.31 -1.47 -9.78
N ASN A 344 24.74 -2.73 -9.66
CA ASN A 344 26.07 -3.12 -9.18
C ASN A 344 26.45 -2.52 -7.82
N PHE A 345 25.49 -2.38 -6.89
CA PHE A 345 25.76 -1.90 -5.54
C PHE A 345 26.55 -2.93 -4.72
N ALA A 346 27.44 -2.44 -3.85
CA ALA A 346 28.15 -3.29 -2.90
C ALA A 346 27.23 -3.70 -1.74
N THR A 347 27.50 -4.84 -1.10
CA THR A 347 26.66 -5.36 0.00
C THR A 347 26.53 -4.41 1.18
N LYS A 348 27.61 -3.71 1.55
CA LYS A 348 27.57 -2.71 2.63
C LYS A 348 26.59 -1.58 2.29
N ASP A 349 26.64 -1.11 1.05
CA ASP A 349 25.77 -0.03 0.56
C ASP A 349 24.30 -0.48 0.53
N MET A 350 24.03 -1.73 0.20
CA MET A 350 22.66 -2.25 0.16
C MET A 350 21.99 -2.23 1.54
N GLU A 351 22.70 -2.63 2.60
CA GLU A 351 22.16 -2.58 3.98
C GLU A 351 21.82 -1.16 4.42
N GLU A 352 22.72 -0.21 4.18
CA GLU A 352 22.50 1.21 4.49
C GLU A 352 21.32 1.78 3.68
N ARG A 353 21.27 1.51 2.37
CA ARG A 353 20.18 1.98 1.50
C ARG A 353 18.83 1.49 2.00
N PHE A 354 18.73 0.23 2.40
CA PHE A 354 17.48 -0.37 2.90
C PHE A 354 17.06 0.15 4.27
N TYR A 355 18.03 0.39 5.17
CA TYR A 355 17.78 1.02 6.46
C TYR A 355 17.02 2.35 6.30
N TYR A 356 17.39 3.14 5.28
CA TYR A 356 16.70 4.39 4.95
C TYR A 356 15.43 4.15 4.11
N SER A 357 15.49 3.37 3.02
CA SER A 357 14.42 3.30 2.02
C SER A 357 13.24 2.39 2.39
N GLY A 358 13.45 1.42 3.28
CA GLY A 358 12.57 0.25 3.39
C GLY A 358 12.37 -0.41 2.02
N GLY A 359 11.15 -0.88 1.76
CA GLY A 359 10.72 -1.54 0.53
C GLY A 359 10.50 -0.62 -0.69
N SER A 360 10.89 0.66 -0.63
CA SER A 360 10.78 1.58 -1.77
C SER A 360 11.96 1.42 -2.73
N VAL A 361 11.76 0.74 -3.87
CA VAL A 361 12.78 0.65 -4.92
C VAL A 361 13.14 2.02 -5.51
N ARG A 362 12.22 2.99 -5.50
CA ARG A 362 12.51 4.36 -5.96
C ARG A 362 13.54 5.04 -5.07
N GLU A 363 13.37 4.98 -3.75
CA GLU A 363 14.33 5.60 -2.85
C GLU A 363 15.63 4.77 -2.80
N PHE A 364 15.53 3.43 -2.74
CA PHE A 364 16.68 2.52 -2.71
C PHE A 364 17.67 2.73 -3.87
N THR A 365 17.17 3.12 -5.04
CA THR A 365 17.94 3.30 -6.27
C THR A 365 18.40 4.75 -6.52
N LEU A 366 18.23 5.65 -5.55
CA LEU A 366 18.82 7.00 -5.62
C LEU A 366 20.35 6.93 -5.68
N ALA A 367 20.97 8.03 -6.12
CA ALA A 367 22.41 8.05 -6.37
C ALA A 367 23.22 7.72 -5.11
N THR A 368 22.89 8.35 -3.98
CA THR A 368 23.62 8.18 -2.71
C THR A 368 22.69 7.84 -1.54
N SER A 369 23.21 7.19 -0.50
CA SER A 369 22.47 6.94 0.75
C SER A 369 21.98 8.23 1.41
N GLU A 370 22.73 9.32 1.27
CA GLU A 370 22.37 10.64 1.80
C GLU A 370 21.15 11.24 1.08
N ASP A 371 21.01 11.02 -0.23
CA ASP A 371 19.79 11.40 -0.97
C ASP A 371 18.56 10.66 -0.43
N ILE A 372 18.72 9.38 -0.08
CA ILE A 372 17.66 8.57 0.53
C ILE A 372 17.29 9.15 1.90
N ARG A 373 18.29 9.41 2.74
CA ARG A 373 18.10 10.00 4.06
C ARG A 373 17.35 11.33 3.98
N ASN A 374 17.78 12.24 3.10
CA ASN A 374 17.14 13.53 2.90
C ASN A 374 15.68 13.39 2.43
N ALA A 375 15.41 12.48 1.50
CA ALA A 375 14.05 12.21 1.04
C ALA A 375 13.12 11.70 2.15
N ILE A 376 13.65 10.89 3.08
CA ILE A 376 12.90 10.40 4.24
C ILE A 376 12.76 11.49 5.31
N ASP A 377 13.78 12.31 5.54
CA ASP A 377 13.73 13.42 6.48
C ASP A 377 12.68 14.46 6.07
N GLU A 378 12.64 14.83 4.79
CA GLU A 378 11.59 15.67 4.22
C GLU A 378 10.20 15.04 4.45
N ALA A 379 10.08 13.74 4.21
CA ALA A 379 8.81 13.04 4.36
C ALA A 379 8.33 13.00 5.81
N CYS A 380 9.23 12.71 6.76
CA CYS A 380 8.95 12.72 8.20
C CYS A 380 8.58 14.13 8.70
N SER A 381 9.27 15.16 8.19
CA SER A 381 9.02 16.57 8.54
C SER A 381 7.65 17.04 8.03
N GLY A 382 7.21 16.53 6.88
CA GLY A 382 5.89 16.80 6.30
C GLY A 382 4.73 15.99 6.90
N VAL A 383 4.96 15.16 7.92
CA VAL A 383 3.87 14.50 8.64
C VAL A 383 3.29 15.50 9.64
N ASP A 384 2.12 16.06 9.35
CA ASP A 384 1.40 16.94 10.29
C ASP A 384 0.62 16.13 11.34
N ASP A 385 -0.08 15.07 10.90
CA ASP A 385 -0.89 14.19 11.76
C ASP A 385 -0.54 12.72 11.51
N ILE A 386 -0.10 12.04 12.59
CA ILE A 386 0.31 10.63 12.58
C ILE A 386 -0.86 9.68 12.48
N SER A 387 -2.02 10.10 12.99
CA SER A 387 -3.25 9.32 12.86
C SER A 387 -3.57 9.09 11.38
N ASN A 388 -3.38 10.11 10.54
CA ASN A 388 -3.54 10.02 9.09
C ASN A 388 -2.48 9.14 8.42
N LEU A 389 -1.23 9.16 8.88
CA LEU A 389 -0.16 8.27 8.39
C LEU A 389 -0.54 6.79 8.60
N LEU A 390 -1.19 6.46 9.71
CA LEU A 390 -1.48 5.10 10.13
C LEU A 390 -2.91 4.62 9.80
N SER A 391 -3.81 5.52 9.38
CA SER A 391 -5.20 5.15 9.13
C SER A 391 -5.35 4.34 7.85
N ASN A 392 -6.02 3.19 7.91
CA ASN A 392 -6.31 2.38 6.72
C ASN A 392 -7.22 3.05 5.70
N ASN A 393 -7.91 4.14 6.09
CA ASN A 393 -8.93 4.84 5.31
C ASN A 393 -8.48 6.22 4.80
N SER A 394 -7.26 6.67 5.11
CA SER A 394 -6.77 7.95 4.57
C SER A 394 -6.55 7.79 3.07
N SER A 395 -7.53 8.26 2.30
CA SER A 395 -7.18 8.90 1.04
C SER A 395 -6.24 10.04 1.40
N VAL A 396 -5.00 10.00 0.89
CA VAL A 396 -4.05 11.10 1.05
C VAL A 396 -4.62 12.30 0.28
N LEU A 397 -5.53 13.02 0.95
CA LEU A 397 -6.46 14.00 0.38
C LEU A 397 -5.81 15.36 0.09
N ALA A 398 -4.53 15.53 0.38
CA ALA A 398 -3.80 16.72 -0.02
C ALA A 398 -2.51 16.28 -0.70
N GLY A 399 -2.25 16.78 -1.91
CA GLY A 399 -0.95 16.65 -2.59
C GLY A 399 0.21 17.37 -1.89
N LYS A 400 0.14 17.53 -0.56
CA LYS A 400 1.16 18.10 0.31
C LYS A 400 1.82 17.07 1.22
N SER A 401 1.14 15.98 1.60
CA SER A 401 1.74 15.03 2.53
C SER A 401 2.55 13.98 1.75
N GLN A 402 3.87 14.03 1.92
CA GLN A 402 4.82 13.00 1.44
C GLN A 402 4.65 11.65 2.19
N VAL A 403 3.52 11.45 2.86
CA VAL A 403 3.15 10.27 3.67
C VAL A 403 3.25 8.97 2.87
N ASP A 404 2.93 9.01 1.57
CA ASP A 404 3.06 7.83 0.70
C ASP A 404 4.51 7.37 0.50
N ARG A 405 5.51 8.17 0.86
CA ARG A 405 6.94 7.77 0.87
C ARG A 405 7.32 6.95 2.10
N LEU A 406 6.54 7.07 3.18
CA LEU A 406 6.81 6.41 4.46
C LEU A 406 5.98 5.13 4.63
N ARG A 407 4.82 5.06 3.97
CA ARG A 407 3.88 3.96 4.11
C ARG A 407 3.85 3.06 2.87
N HIS A 408 4.24 1.82 3.10
CA HIS A 408 4.37 0.81 2.06
C HIS A 408 3.30 -0.26 2.18
N THR A 409 2.77 -0.69 1.04
CA THR A 409 1.67 -1.68 0.96
C THR A 409 2.20 -3.03 0.51
N PHE A 410 1.92 -4.06 1.29
CA PHE A 410 2.30 -5.45 1.07
C PHE A 410 1.09 -6.36 1.00
N VAL A 411 1.29 -7.60 0.54
CA VAL A 411 0.36 -8.72 0.70
C VAL A 411 0.85 -9.62 1.83
N LYS A 412 -0.06 -10.24 2.60
CA LYS A 412 0.31 -11.14 3.71
C LYS A 412 1.12 -12.36 3.26
N ASN A 413 0.74 -12.95 2.13
CA ASN A 413 1.46 -14.04 1.50
C ASN A 413 1.57 -13.79 -0.01
N ALA A 414 2.78 -13.54 -0.48
CA ALA A 414 3.05 -13.30 -1.89
C ALA A 414 2.89 -14.56 -2.76
N ASP A 415 2.88 -15.77 -2.19
CA ASP A 415 2.68 -17.01 -2.95
C ASP A 415 1.20 -17.31 -3.25
N ASP A 416 0.27 -16.60 -2.59
CA ASP A 416 -1.17 -16.74 -2.82
C ASP A 416 -1.68 -15.61 -3.71
N THR A 417 -1.88 -15.94 -4.99
CA THR A 417 -2.34 -15.02 -6.04
C THR A 417 -3.67 -14.33 -5.70
N ASN A 418 -4.54 -14.92 -4.87
CA ASN A 418 -5.80 -14.27 -4.47
C ASN A 418 -5.56 -13.03 -3.59
N GLN A 419 -4.44 -12.97 -2.88
CA GLN A 419 -4.14 -11.87 -1.97
C GLN A 419 -3.80 -10.59 -2.72
N PHE A 420 -3.40 -10.67 -3.98
CA PHE A 420 -3.15 -9.49 -4.82
C PHE A 420 -4.44 -8.75 -5.20
N ILE A 421 -5.60 -9.40 -5.13
CA ILE A 421 -6.91 -8.79 -5.48
C ILE A 421 -7.82 -8.57 -4.28
N ALA A 422 -7.65 -9.34 -3.21
CA ALA A 422 -8.49 -9.28 -2.04
C ALA A 422 -7.91 -8.34 -0.97
N ARG A 423 -8.49 -7.13 -0.89
CA ARG A 423 -8.04 -6.04 0.00
C ARG A 423 -7.83 -6.40 1.47
N ARG A 424 -8.56 -7.39 1.98
CA ARG A 424 -8.45 -7.87 3.37
C ARG A 424 -7.07 -8.48 3.70
N TYR A 425 -6.28 -8.82 2.68
CA TYR A 425 -4.92 -9.35 2.82
C TYR A 425 -3.84 -8.30 2.57
N TRP A 426 -4.21 -7.04 2.35
CA TRP A 426 -3.25 -5.98 2.14
C TRP A 426 -2.89 -5.32 3.47
N GLU A 427 -1.60 -5.15 3.69
CA GLU A 427 -1.06 -4.56 4.90
C GLU A 427 -0.28 -3.31 4.56
N GLN A 428 -0.52 -2.24 5.33
CA GLN A 428 0.16 -0.97 5.12
C GLN A 428 0.94 -0.62 6.37
N VAL A 429 2.24 -0.43 6.20
CA VAL A 429 3.21 -0.32 7.29
C VAL A 429 4.30 0.68 6.97
N ILE A 430 4.97 1.18 8.00
CA ILE A 430 6.25 1.87 7.88
C ILE A 430 7.32 0.79 8.04
N ASP A 431 8.08 0.54 6.99
CA ASP A 431 9.07 -0.54 6.89
C ASP A 431 10.52 -0.02 6.80
N SER A 432 10.72 1.29 6.79
CA SER A 432 12.02 1.92 6.97
C SER A 432 12.33 2.03 8.46
N GLU A 433 13.42 1.41 8.89
CA GLU A 433 13.90 1.47 10.28
C GLU A 433 14.22 2.91 10.68
N TYR A 434 14.89 3.64 9.79
CA TYR A 434 15.19 5.06 10.01
C TYR A 434 13.92 5.90 10.18
N ALA A 435 12.90 5.68 9.33
CA ALA A 435 11.63 6.41 9.44
C ALA A 435 10.92 6.15 10.76
N VAL A 436 10.93 4.91 11.26
CA VAL A 436 10.38 4.57 12.57
C VAL A 436 11.12 5.31 13.67
N LEU A 437 12.46 5.30 13.66
CA LEU A 437 13.27 6.01 14.66
C LEU A 437 12.98 7.51 14.65
N ARG A 438 12.92 8.13 13.47
CA ARG A 438 12.60 9.56 13.31
C ARG A 438 11.19 9.93 13.78
N LEU A 439 10.25 8.99 13.73
CA LEU A 439 8.87 9.20 14.16
C LEU A 439 8.58 8.65 15.56
N SER A 440 9.54 7.99 16.21
CA SER A 440 9.37 7.23 17.46
C SER A 440 8.69 8.01 18.59
N THR A 441 9.13 9.26 18.80
CA THR A 441 8.57 10.16 19.83
C THR A 441 7.11 10.55 19.56
N ARG A 442 6.65 10.38 18.32
CA ARG A 442 5.33 10.78 17.87
C ARG A 442 4.39 9.59 17.60
N LEU A 443 4.94 8.38 17.39
CA LEU A 443 4.16 7.15 17.17
C LEU A 443 3.52 6.64 18.47
N ARG A 444 2.26 6.21 18.38
CA ARG A 444 1.50 5.61 19.48
C ARG A 444 1.86 4.13 19.67
N SER A 445 1.58 3.62 20.88
CA SER A 445 1.75 2.22 21.27
C SER A 445 1.11 1.21 20.30
N ASP A 446 -0.13 1.46 19.85
CA ASP A 446 -0.83 0.59 18.91
C ASP A 446 -0.16 0.54 17.52
N ALA A 447 0.39 1.66 17.09
CA ALA A 447 1.12 1.76 15.82
C ALA A 447 2.43 0.99 15.86
N LEU A 448 3.21 1.20 16.92
CA LEU A 448 4.48 0.51 17.14
C LEU A 448 4.28 -1.00 17.22
N PHE A 449 3.26 -1.46 17.95
CA PHE A 449 2.94 -2.88 18.01
C PHE A 449 2.58 -3.46 16.63
N ARG A 450 1.78 -2.76 15.82
CA ARG A 450 1.43 -3.22 14.46
C ARG A 450 2.64 -3.31 13.55
N ILE A 451 3.56 -2.34 13.62
CA ILE A 451 4.81 -2.36 12.84
C ILE A 451 5.71 -3.51 13.32
N TYR A 452 5.85 -3.70 14.64
CA TYR A 452 6.63 -4.79 15.22
C TYR A 452 6.09 -6.17 14.80
N ALA A 453 4.79 -6.39 14.93
CA ALA A 453 4.14 -7.66 14.59
C ALA A 453 4.32 -7.99 13.10
N TRP A 454 4.17 -7.00 12.22
CA TRP A 454 4.43 -7.15 10.79
C TRP A 454 5.92 -7.41 10.51
N ALA A 455 6.84 -6.66 11.11
CA ALA A 455 8.26 -6.83 10.89
C ALA A 455 8.73 -8.23 11.32
N ARG A 456 8.21 -8.74 12.44
CA ARG A 456 8.46 -10.11 12.91
C ARG A 456 7.90 -11.15 11.93
N SER A 457 6.67 -10.99 11.44
CA SER A 457 6.06 -11.95 10.50
C SER A 457 6.72 -11.94 9.12
N ALA A 458 7.17 -10.77 8.66
CA ALA A 458 7.87 -10.59 7.39
C ALA A 458 9.35 -11.01 7.43
N GLY A 459 9.87 -11.43 8.60
CA GLY A 459 11.29 -11.79 8.77
C GLY A 459 12.23 -10.59 8.74
N HIS A 460 11.74 -9.37 8.97
CA HIS A 460 12.54 -8.15 9.01
C HIS A 460 13.14 -7.93 10.41
N GLY A 461 14.11 -8.76 10.80
CA GLY A 461 14.68 -8.78 12.15
C GLY A 461 15.18 -7.43 12.68
N SER A 462 15.94 -6.66 11.89
CA SER A 462 16.47 -5.34 12.29
C SER A 462 15.35 -4.37 12.71
N LEU A 463 14.37 -4.16 11.83
CA LEU A 463 13.19 -3.35 12.11
C LEU A 463 12.38 -3.88 13.28
N ALA A 464 12.16 -5.20 13.36
CA ALA A 464 11.42 -5.80 14.47
C ALA A 464 12.10 -5.51 15.82
N GLY A 465 13.42 -5.65 15.91
CA GLY A 465 14.18 -5.34 17.12
C GLY A 465 14.10 -3.86 17.49
N THR A 466 14.31 -2.98 16.52
CA THR A 466 14.25 -1.52 16.72
C THR A 466 12.86 -1.06 17.15
N VAL A 467 11.80 -1.54 16.50
CA VAL A 467 10.43 -1.16 16.85
C VAL A 467 10.05 -1.72 18.22
N PHE A 468 10.52 -2.92 18.56
CA PHE A 468 10.29 -3.54 19.86
C PHE A 468 10.92 -2.74 21.00
N GLU A 469 12.17 -2.30 20.85
CA GLU A 469 12.86 -1.39 21.76
C GLU A 469 12.07 -0.08 21.97
N VAL A 470 11.71 0.59 20.87
CA VAL A 470 10.91 1.83 20.91
C VAL A 470 9.53 1.59 21.56
N TYR A 471 8.92 0.44 21.32
CA TYR A 471 7.64 0.07 21.90
C TYR A 471 7.74 -0.11 23.42
N VAL A 472 8.78 -0.75 23.94
CA VAL A 472 9.01 -0.88 25.39
C VAL A 472 9.22 0.48 26.04
N HIS A 473 10.03 1.36 25.44
CA HIS A 473 10.22 2.73 25.94
C HIS A 473 8.90 3.50 25.98
N ARG A 474 8.06 3.32 24.94
CA ARG A 474 6.73 3.93 24.86
C ARG A 474 5.81 3.42 25.97
N LEU A 475 5.71 2.10 26.16
CA LEU A 475 4.91 1.51 27.23
C LEU A 475 5.34 2.02 28.61
N ALA A 476 6.64 2.21 28.83
CA ALA A 476 7.14 2.77 30.09
C ALA A 476 6.70 4.23 30.26
N ALA A 477 6.85 5.07 29.23
CA ALA A 477 6.43 6.47 29.26
C ALA A 477 4.92 6.64 29.48
N ASP A 478 4.11 5.72 28.96
CA ASP A 478 2.65 5.71 29.11
C ASP A 478 2.21 5.05 30.44
N ASN A 479 3.14 4.62 31.30
CA ASN A 479 2.89 3.85 32.53
C ASN A 479 2.09 2.55 32.30
N MET A 480 2.28 1.95 31.12
CA MET A 480 1.63 0.70 30.69
C MET A 480 2.56 -0.50 30.70
N LEU A 481 3.87 -0.31 30.94
CA LEU A 481 4.84 -1.40 30.98
C LEU A 481 4.60 -2.29 32.21
N ARG A 482 4.18 -3.53 31.98
CA ARG A 482 3.97 -4.55 33.01
C ARG A 482 4.91 -5.72 32.78
N LEU A 483 5.98 -5.79 33.57
CA LEU A 483 7.01 -6.82 33.40
C LEU A 483 6.72 -8.05 34.26
N GLN A 484 6.88 -9.21 33.64
CA GLN A 484 6.90 -10.53 34.27
C GLN A 484 8.33 -11.04 34.20
N ILE A 485 8.98 -11.24 35.35
CA ILE A 485 10.41 -11.59 35.43
C ILE A 485 10.63 -12.92 36.15
N SER A 486 11.70 -13.61 35.78
CA SER A 486 12.20 -14.80 36.46
C SER A 486 13.72 -14.72 36.57
N GLU A 487 14.29 -15.29 37.63
CA GLU A 487 15.74 -15.25 37.84
C GLU A 487 16.44 -15.99 36.69
N TYR A 488 17.47 -15.37 36.13
CA TYR A 488 18.17 -15.91 34.98
C TYR A 488 19.02 -17.10 35.41
N ASP A 489 18.67 -18.28 34.90
CA ASP A 489 19.49 -19.47 35.00
C ASP A 489 20.10 -19.82 33.63
N GLN A 490 21.41 -20.12 33.61
CA GLN A 490 22.16 -20.27 32.37
C GLN A 490 21.92 -21.66 31.75
N PRO A 491 21.64 -21.77 30.43
CA PRO A 491 21.29 -23.04 29.78
C PRO A 491 22.34 -24.16 29.94
N ALA A 492 23.63 -23.80 30.08
CA ALA A 492 24.74 -24.75 30.19
C ALA A 492 24.79 -25.57 31.50
N PHE A 493 23.88 -25.34 32.46
CA PHE A 493 23.79 -26.13 33.70
C PHE A 493 22.91 -27.39 33.57
N ARG A 494 22.30 -27.69 32.41
CA ARG A 494 21.37 -28.84 32.25
C ARG A 494 21.42 -29.54 30.88
N LYS A 495 20.79 -30.73 30.82
CA LYS A 495 20.73 -31.63 29.64
C LYS A 495 19.90 -31.01 28.49
N PRO A 496 20.16 -31.37 27.22
CA PRO A 496 19.60 -30.72 26.01
C PRO A 496 18.06 -30.71 25.85
N ASN A 497 17.30 -31.46 26.65
CA ASN A 497 15.86 -31.72 26.40
C ASN A 497 14.95 -31.41 27.61
N GLU A 498 15.41 -30.67 28.62
CA GLU A 498 14.51 -30.18 29.68
C GLU A 498 13.89 -28.83 29.28
N PRO A 499 12.55 -28.72 29.17
CA PRO A 499 11.90 -27.43 28.93
C PRO A 499 12.16 -26.48 30.11
N ARG A 500 12.50 -25.22 29.83
CA ARG A 500 12.63 -24.18 30.87
C ARG A 500 11.25 -23.90 31.49
N ALA A 501 11.02 -24.31 32.73
CA ALA A 501 9.87 -23.83 33.49
C ALA A 501 10.29 -22.58 34.30
N TYR A 502 10.30 -21.41 33.67
CA TYR A 502 10.44 -20.16 34.40
C TYR A 502 9.16 -19.91 35.21
N ALA A 503 9.32 -19.70 36.52
CA ALA A 503 8.26 -19.16 37.35
C ALA A 503 8.35 -17.63 37.27
N PHE A 504 7.57 -17.03 36.37
CA PHE A 504 7.51 -15.58 36.23
C PHE A 504 6.71 -14.94 37.35
N LYS A 505 7.17 -13.79 37.82
CA LYS A 505 6.51 -12.96 38.83
C LYS A 505 6.42 -11.51 38.35
N PRO A 506 5.35 -10.79 38.69
CA PRO A 506 5.22 -9.39 38.31
C PRO A 506 6.29 -8.56 39.02
N LEU A 507 6.92 -7.66 38.27
CA LEU A 507 7.81 -6.63 38.80
C LEU A 507 7.05 -5.30 38.88
N LEU A 508 7.02 -4.71 40.07
CA LEU A 508 6.35 -3.42 40.30
C LEU A 508 7.28 -2.26 39.93
N LEU A 509 6.90 -1.53 38.88
CA LEU A 509 7.61 -0.36 38.38
C LEU A 509 7.00 0.91 38.96
N ARG A 510 7.83 1.88 39.35
CA ARG A 510 7.35 3.18 39.84
C ARG A 510 6.75 3.97 38.68
N ALA A 511 5.49 4.39 38.81
CA ALA A 511 4.85 5.25 37.82
C ALA A 511 5.48 6.65 37.78
N GLY A 512 5.65 7.21 36.59
CA GLY A 512 6.25 8.53 36.37
C GLY A 512 6.43 8.85 34.88
N THR A 513 7.29 9.83 34.60
CA THR A 513 7.62 10.23 33.22
C THR A 513 8.91 9.56 32.73
N ALA A 514 9.07 9.51 31.40
CA ALA A 514 10.27 8.99 30.76
C ALA A 514 11.20 10.13 30.32
N ALA A 515 12.51 9.93 30.52
CA ALA A 515 13.57 10.84 30.12
C ALA A 515 14.46 10.23 29.03
N GLN A 516 14.57 10.90 27.89
CA GLN A 516 15.54 10.54 26.84
C GLN A 516 16.75 11.47 26.90
N TRP A 517 17.75 11.16 27.74
CA TRP A 517 18.87 12.07 28.01
C TRP A 517 20.23 11.38 27.95
N GLY A 518 21.26 12.10 27.46
CA GLY A 518 22.65 11.64 27.48
C GLY A 518 22.97 10.59 26.41
N THR A 519 24.24 10.53 26.04
CA THR A 519 24.83 9.63 25.06
C THR A 519 25.84 8.69 25.75
N SER A 520 26.49 7.79 25.00
CA SER A 520 27.58 6.97 25.55
C SER A 520 28.69 7.77 26.23
N ASP A 521 28.87 9.03 25.85
CA ASP A 521 30.04 9.83 26.23
C ASP A 521 29.75 10.74 27.44
N ASP A 522 28.49 11.12 27.69
CA ASP A 522 28.11 12.12 28.70
C ASP A 522 26.97 11.68 29.65
N TYR A 523 26.50 10.44 29.53
CA TYR A 523 25.36 9.91 30.30
C TYR A 523 25.49 10.07 31.83
N LYS A 524 26.71 10.01 32.40
CA LYS A 524 26.91 9.99 33.85
C LYS A 524 26.24 11.17 34.54
N SER A 525 26.47 12.39 34.03
CA SER A 525 25.89 13.62 34.59
C SER A 525 24.37 13.71 34.44
N TYR A 526 23.81 13.07 33.41
CA TYR A 526 22.36 12.99 33.20
C TYR A 526 21.71 11.96 34.10
N LEU A 527 22.35 10.80 34.29
CA LEU A 527 21.88 9.76 35.19
C LEU A 527 21.92 10.20 36.66
N GLU A 528 22.93 10.97 37.08
CA GLU A 528 22.95 11.56 38.43
C GLU A 528 21.75 12.48 38.66
N LYS A 529 21.46 13.36 37.70
CA LYS A 529 20.28 14.23 37.75
C LYS A 529 18.99 13.42 37.75
N TRP A 530 18.87 12.42 36.88
CA TRP A 530 17.69 11.57 36.79
C TRP A 530 17.48 10.71 38.03
N ARG A 531 18.56 10.22 38.66
CA ARG A 531 18.51 9.45 39.92
C ARG A 531 17.82 10.25 41.02
N ASP A 532 18.15 11.53 41.12
CA ASP A 532 17.67 12.42 42.18
C ASP A 532 16.32 13.06 41.87
N ASP A 533 15.85 12.95 40.62
CA ASP A 533 14.55 13.43 40.14
C ASP A 533 13.41 12.49 40.58
N ASP A 534 12.34 13.00 41.19
CA ASP A 534 11.21 12.17 41.61
C ASP A 534 10.06 12.10 40.59
N GLU A 535 10.09 12.94 39.55
CA GLU A 535 9.10 12.96 38.47
C GLU A 535 9.44 11.91 37.40
N HIS A 536 10.72 11.80 37.03
CA HIS A 536 11.18 10.86 36.01
C HIS A 536 11.52 9.50 36.61
N THR A 537 10.83 8.45 36.17
CA THR A 537 10.99 7.07 36.69
C THR A 537 11.51 6.09 35.66
N TYR A 538 11.59 6.50 34.40
CA TYR A 538 12.18 5.74 33.31
C TYR A 538 13.23 6.59 32.57
N TRP A 539 14.37 6.00 32.23
CA TRP A 539 15.43 6.66 31.45
C TRP A 539 15.88 5.77 30.30
N PHE A 540 16.16 6.37 29.15
CA PHE A 540 16.81 5.72 28.02
C PHE A 540 17.76 6.72 27.33
N PRO A 541 18.84 6.25 26.70
CA PRO A 541 19.85 7.12 26.12
C PRO A 541 19.33 7.81 24.86
N ALA A 542 19.82 9.03 24.62
CA ALA A 542 19.64 9.78 23.38
C ALA A 542 20.67 9.38 22.30
N CYS A 543 21.05 8.09 22.24
CA CYS A 543 21.95 7.56 21.22
C CYS A 543 21.64 6.10 20.90
N ASP A 544 21.97 5.70 19.67
CA ASP A 544 21.68 4.34 19.20
C ASP A 544 22.75 3.32 19.59
N ASN A 545 23.88 3.72 20.17
CA ASN A 545 25.06 2.90 20.41
C ASN A 545 25.41 2.76 21.91
N PHE A 546 24.45 3.01 22.80
CA PHE A 546 24.67 2.82 24.23
C PHE A 546 24.94 1.34 24.53
N PRO A 547 26.01 1.01 25.28
CA PRO A 547 26.41 -0.38 25.44
C PRO A 547 25.64 -1.08 26.58
N ASN A 548 25.50 -2.41 26.48
CA ASN A 548 25.00 -3.36 27.50
C ASN A 548 23.55 -3.24 28.00
N ILE A 549 22.93 -2.07 27.91
CA ILE A 549 21.55 -1.82 28.32
C ILE A 549 20.89 -0.82 27.37
N ASP A 550 19.57 -0.85 27.31
CA ASP A 550 18.78 0.11 26.51
C ASP A 550 18.07 1.13 27.39
N SER A 551 17.85 0.81 28.68
CA SER A 551 17.12 1.70 29.59
C SER A 551 17.32 1.36 31.06
N ILE A 552 16.89 2.28 31.92
CA ILE A 552 16.88 2.14 33.38
C ILE A 552 15.50 2.54 33.90
N VAL A 553 14.97 1.79 34.86
CA VAL A 553 13.67 2.07 35.49
C VAL A 553 13.77 2.04 37.02
N LYS A 554 13.04 2.94 37.70
CA LYS A 554 12.88 2.93 39.16
C LYS A 554 11.82 1.91 39.57
N LEU A 555 12.13 1.15 40.61
CA LEU A 555 11.23 0.15 41.17
C LEU A 555 10.38 0.74 42.29
N GLU A 556 9.20 0.18 42.54
CA GLU A 556 8.44 0.52 43.74
C GLU A 556 9.22 0.10 45.00
N SER A 557 9.12 0.92 46.05
CA SER A 557 9.77 0.59 47.32
C SER A 557 8.97 -0.47 48.06
N THR A 558 9.66 -1.53 48.50
CA THR A 558 9.09 -2.59 49.33
C THR A 558 9.10 -2.24 50.82
N ALA A 559 9.71 -1.12 51.22
CA ALA A 559 9.85 -0.69 52.61
C ALA A 559 9.43 0.79 52.83
N SER A 560 8.61 1.03 53.85
CA SER A 560 8.16 2.37 54.26
C SER A 560 9.34 3.32 54.47
N GLY A 561 9.36 4.44 53.73
CA GLY A 561 10.34 5.52 53.91
C GLY A 561 11.67 5.37 53.17
N LYS A 562 11.89 4.33 52.35
CA LYS A 562 13.10 4.17 51.52
C LYS A 562 12.79 4.38 50.03
N LYS A 563 13.74 4.92 49.27
CA LYS A 563 13.67 4.92 47.79
C LYS A 563 13.75 3.47 47.29
N GLY A 564 12.94 3.13 46.28
CA GLY A 564 13.01 1.83 45.64
C GLY A 564 14.32 1.66 44.86
N GLY A 565 14.69 0.41 44.55
CA GLY A 565 15.86 0.09 43.73
C GLY A 565 15.71 0.52 42.28
N VAL A 566 16.71 0.22 41.44
CA VAL A 566 16.67 0.45 40.00
C VAL A 566 16.90 -0.85 39.23
N ALA A 567 16.32 -0.94 38.04
CA ALA A 567 16.56 -2.04 37.12
C ALA A 567 17.16 -1.54 35.81
N TYR A 568 18.23 -2.20 35.38
CA TYR A 568 18.84 -2.09 34.07
C TYR A 568 18.12 -3.02 33.11
N LEU A 569 17.62 -2.47 32.00
CA LEU A 569 16.81 -3.20 31.04
C LEU A 569 17.58 -3.32 29.72
N GLN A 570 17.75 -4.55 29.25
CA GLN A 570 18.19 -4.86 27.89
C GLN A 570 17.02 -5.44 27.12
N VAL A 571 16.49 -4.72 26.15
CA VAL A 571 15.42 -5.15 25.26
C VAL A 571 16.03 -5.90 24.09
N THR A 572 15.51 -7.08 23.78
CA THR A 572 16.04 -7.88 22.66
C THR A 572 15.01 -8.83 22.10
N ILE A 573 15.07 -9.02 20.78
CA ILE A 573 14.36 -10.10 20.09
C ILE A 573 15.29 -11.24 19.66
N ALA A 574 16.60 -11.07 19.88
CA ALA A 574 17.61 -12.06 19.54
C ALA A 574 17.63 -13.18 20.58
N GLU A 575 17.97 -14.39 20.14
CA GLU A 575 18.13 -15.54 21.03
C GLU A 575 19.37 -15.43 21.92
N GLN A 576 20.31 -14.57 21.56
CA GLN A 576 21.57 -14.37 22.27
C GLN A 576 21.86 -12.87 22.41
N HIS A 577 22.52 -12.49 23.50
CA HIS A 577 22.97 -11.11 23.71
C HIS A 577 24.22 -11.06 24.59
N ASP A 578 25.11 -10.14 24.30
CA ASP A 578 26.30 -9.91 25.10
C ASP A 578 26.02 -9.09 26.38
N ILE A 579 26.72 -9.40 27.47
CA ILE A 579 26.68 -8.68 28.73
C ILE A 579 28.11 -8.43 29.20
N SER A 580 28.37 -7.23 29.72
CA SER A 580 29.68 -6.88 30.30
C SER A 580 29.53 -6.43 31.75
N SER A 581 30.12 -7.20 32.65
CA SER A 581 30.10 -6.96 34.09
C SER A 581 30.80 -5.64 34.44
N THR A 582 31.86 -5.29 33.72
CA THR A 582 32.66 -4.07 33.93
C THR A 582 31.84 -2.81 33.73
N GLN A 583 31.15 -2.66 32.60
CA GLN A 583 30.36 -1.45 32.33
C GLN A 583 29.18 -1.32 33.30
N LEU A 584 28.50 -2.43 33.61
CA LEU A 584 27.43 -2.39 34.61
C LEU A 584 27.96 -1.98 36.00
N THR A 585 29.18 -2.40 36.36
CA THR A 585 29.82 -1.99 37.62
C THR A 585 30.20 -0.52 37.63
N GLU A 586 30.61 0.03 36.49
CA GLU A 586 30.81 1.46 36.33
C GLU A 586 29.51 2.25 36.47
N MET A 587 28.37 1.70 36.01
CA MET A 587 27.06 2.32 36.19
C MET A 587 26.58 2.26 37.65
N ASP A 588 26.88 1.16 38.36
CA ASP A 588 26.51 1.00 39.77
C ASP A 588 27.08 2.12 40.65
N THR A 589 28.22 2.74 40.29
CA THR A 589 28.80 3.86 41.07
C THR A 589 27.88 5.07 41.16
N ILE A 590 26.95 5.22 40.21
CA ILE A 590 25.95 6.29 40.20
C ILE A 590 24.83 6.00 41.23
N PHE A 591 24.48 4.71 41.42
CA PHE A 591 23.34 4.30 42.25
C PHE A 591 23.76 3.76 43.62
N GLY A 592 25.05 3.57 43.89
CA GLY A 592 25.61 3.11 45.17
C GLY A 592 25.62 4.16 46.30
N VAL A 593 24.61 5.04 46.38
CA VAL A 593 24.46 6.08 47.41
C VAL A 593 23.62 5.53 48.58
N ALA A 594 23.88 5.99 49.80
CA ALA A 594 23.31 5.48 51.06
C ALA A 594 21.76 5.38 51.11
N ASP A 595 21.03 6.10 50.25
CA ASP A 595 19.57 6.14 50.21
C ASP A 595 18.91 5.08 49.30
N ILE A 596 19.68 4.31 48.52
CA ILE A 596 19.20 3.21 47.68
C ILE A 596 19.62 1.88 48.35
N PRO A 597 18.69 1.14 48.98
CA PRO A 597 19.02 0.03 49.88
C PRO A 597 19.42 -1.27 49.16
N GLU A 598 19.15 -1.40 47.86
CA GLU A 598 19.40 -2.63 47.10
C GLU A 598 20.25 -2.34 45.84
N PRO A 599 21.20 -3.23 45.49
CA PRO A 599 21.99 -3.07 44.28
C PRO A 599 21.09 -3.11 43.03
N PRO A 600 21.43 -2.36 41.97
CA PRO A 600 20.73 -2.43 40.70
C PRO A 600 20.57 -3.87 40.19
N ILE A 601 19.39 -4.21 39.68
CA ILE A 601 19.15 -5.52 39.04
C ILE A 601 19.28 -5.41 37.52
N TYR A 602 19.66 -6.50 36.86
CA TYR A 602 19.69 -6.57 35.40
C TYR A 602 18.54 -7.44 34.88
N ILE A 603 17.84 -6.98 33.83
CA ILE A 603 16.72 -7.68 33.21
C ILE A 603 16.90 -7.69 31.69
N ALA A 604 17.00 -8.87 31.11
CA ALA A 604 16.82 -9.06 29.67
C ALA A 604 15.31 -9.19 29.35
N ILE A 605 14.77 -8.27 28.56
CA ILE A 605 13.37 -8.22 28.14
C ILE A 605 13.22 -8.85 26.76
N CYS A 606 12.55 -10.00 26.71
CA CYS A 606 12.21 -10.70 25.48
C CYS A 606 10.74 -10.45 25.08
N PRO A 607 10.36 -10.77 23.82
CA PRO A 607 9.00 -10.58 23.33
C PRO A 607 7.91 -11.33 24.09
N ASP A 608 8.19 -12.57 24.47
CA ASP A 608 7.20 -13.50 24.97
C ASP A 608 7.86 -14.55 25.89
N PRO A 609 7.07 -15.30 26.68
CA PRO A 609 7.60 -16.32 27.56
C PRO A 609 8.45 -17.38 26.84
N THR A 610 8.07 -17.74 25.61
CA THR A 610 8.79 -18.74 24.80
C THR A 610 10.18 -18.24 24.41
N SER A 611 10.30 -16.96 24.06
CA SER A 611 11.57 -16.31 23.75
C SER A 611 12.46 -16.26 25.00
N CYS A 612 11.89 -15.96 26.18
CA CYS A 612 12.62 -16.06 27.45
C CYS A 612 13.20 -17.47 27.66
N GLN A 613 12.46 -18.52 27.26
CA GLN A 613 12.86 -19.93 27.38
C GLN A 613 13.98 -20.37 26.45
N THR A 614 14.38 -19.56 25.48
CA THR A 614 15.46 -19.89 24.54
C THR A 614 16.62 -18.90 24.64
N PHE A 615 16.39 -17.71 25.19
CA PHE A 615 17.37 -16.64 25.37
C PHE A 615 18.66 -17.05 26.13
N VAL A 616 19.82 -16.55 25.68
CA VAL A 616 21.14 -16.82 26.25
C VAL A 616 21.96 -15.53 26.40
N LEU A 617 22.55 -15.32 27.58
CA LEU A 617 23.52 -14.24 27.78
C LEU A 617 24.94 -14.77 27.54
N ASN A 618 25.73 -13.97 26.83
CA ASN A 618 27.12 -14.23 26.48
C ASN A 618 28.03 -13.06 26.90
N PRO A 619 29.35 -13.26 26.98
CA PRO A 619 30.00 -14.55 27.14
C PRO A 619 29.78 -15.10 28.57
N ARG A 620 29.91 -16.42 28.73
CA ARG A 620 29.59 -17.12 30.01
C ARG A 620 30.35 -16.57 31.22
N ASN A 621 31.61 -16.19 31.06
CA ASN A 621 32.42 -15.62 32.14
C ASN A 621 31.82 -14.28 32.64
N GLU A 622 31.35 -13.42 31.75
CA GLU A 622 30.73 -12.14 32.11
C GLU A 622 29.39 -12.34 32.81
N VAL A 623 28.61 -13.35 32.40
CA VAL A 623 27.38 -13.74 33.10
C VAL A 623 27.69 -14.15 34.54
N LEU A 624 28.70 -15.00 34.75
CA LEU A 624 29.10 -15.45 36.09
C LEU A 624 29.62 -14.30 36.96
N LEU A 625 30.39 -13.38 36.38
CA LEU A 625 30.87 -12.18 37.09
C LEU A 625 29.70 -11.28 37.48
N THR A 626 28.77 -11.02 36.56
CA THR A 626 27.59 -10.21 36.80
C THR A 626 26.70 -10.81 37.89
N ARG A 627 26.47 -12.12 37.89
CA ARG A 627 25.66 -12.82 38.93
C ARG A 627 26.29 -12.79 40.32
N ARG A 628 27.60 -12.52 40.44
CA ARG A 628 28.27 -12.37 41.74
C ARG A 628 28.03 -11.00 42.37
N THR A 629 27.84 -9.97 41.55
CA THR A 629 27.68 -8.59 42.02
C THR A 629 26.23 -8.13 42.06
N ARG A 630 25.37 -8.67 41.19
CA ARG A 630 23.95 -8.31 41.11
C ARG A 630 23.06 -9.46 40.66
N ARG A 631 21.75 -9.31 40.87
CA ARG A 631 20.75 -10.28 40.40
C ARG A 631 20.47 -10.05 38.91
N VAL A 632 20.40 -11.15 38.17
CA VAL A 632 20.17 -11.18 36.73
C VAL A 632 18.84 -11.87 36.49
N PHE A 633 17.99 -11.27 35.67
CA PHE A 633 16.67 -11.77 35.34
C PHE A 633 16.48 -11.84 33.83
N VAL A 634 15.55 -12.69 33.42
CA VAL A 634 14.91 -12.64 32.11
C VAL A 634 13.43 -12.35 32.33
N GLY A 635 12.83 -11.57 31.44
CA GLY A 635 11.43 -11.23 31.53
C GLY A 635 10.81 -10.92 30.19
N TYR A 636 9.49 -10.80 30.21
CA TYR A 636 8.68 -10.33 29.09
C TYR A 636 7.66 -9.34 29.65
N PHE A 637 6.95 -8.62 28.79
CA PHE A 637 5.79 -7.84 29.21
C PHE A 637 4.49 -8.55 28.84
N GLU A 638 3.45 -8.40 29.66
CA GLU A 638 2.12 -8.85 29.26
C GLU A 638 1.57 -7.94 28.16
N GLU A 639 1.23 -8.52 27.02
CA GLU A 639 0.58 -7.79 25.94
C GLU A 639 -0.70 -7.13 26.48
N TYR A 640 -0.71 -5.80 26.44
CA TYR A 640 -1.89 -5.04 26.79
C TYR A 640 -2.92 -5.22 25.67
N GLN A 641 -4.08 -5.83 25.98
CA GLN A 641 -5.23 -5.80 25.07
C GLN A 641 -5.66 -4.35 24.90
N LEU A 642 -5.13 -3.68 23.88
CA LEU A 642 -5.54 -2.34 23.48
C LEU A 642 -6.98 -2.43 22.97
N ALA A 643 -7.93 -2.24 23.88
CA ALA A 643 -9.27 -1.84 23.51
C ALA A 643 -9.15 -0.53 22.73
N THR A 644 -9.77 -0.51 21.55
CA THR A 644 -9.90 0.61 20.61
C THR A 644 -10.41 1.87 21.32
N ALA A 645 -9.51 2.65 21.91
CA ALA A 645 -9.77 4.02 22.34
C ALA A 645 -9.06 4.95 21.34
N ALA A 646 -9.87 5.66 20.56
CA ALA A 646 -9.40 6.67 19.60
C ALA A 646 -8.53 7.75 20.28
N ASP A 647 -8.73 7.96 21.59
CA ASP A 647 -8.06 8.98 22.41
C ASP A 647 -7.14 8.31 23.45
N GLY A 648 -6.04 7.72 23.01
CA GLY A 648 -4.96 7.28 23.91
C GLY A 648 -4.25 8.48 24.55
N PRO A 649 -3.62 8.32 25.72
CA PRO A 649 -2.96 9.43 26.41
C PRO A 649 -1.87 10.10 25.56
N MET A 650 -1.74 11.42 25.72
CA MET A 650 -0.69 12.24 25.10
C MET A 650 0.72 11.79 25.52
N ASN A 651 1.71 12.00 24.64
CA ASN A 651 3.11 11.61 24.84
C ASN A 651 3.72 12.23 26.12
N ASN A 652 4.14 11.40 27.09
CA ASN A 652 4.79 11.83 28.34
C ASN A 652 6.33 11.70 28.33
N ILE A 653 6.96 11.74 27.15
CA ILE A 653 8.42 11.63 27.00
C ILE A 653 9.03 13.03 27.04
N SER A 654 9.90 13.28 28.02
CA SER A 654 10.69 14.50 28.13
C SER A 654 12.00 14.37 27.33
N VAL A 655 12.19 15.25 26.35
CA VAL A 655 13.37 15.28 25.46
C VAL A 655 14.19 16.54 25.75
N LYS A 656 15.50 16.39 26.04
CA LYS A 656 16.47 17.49 26.15
C LYS A 656 17.25 17.64 24.82
N PRO A 657 17.85 18.80 24.51
CA PRO A 657 17.93 19.27 23.13
C PRO A 657 19.01 18.55 22.31
N ALA A 658 18.60 17.48 21.62
CA ALA A 658 18.86 17.16 20.22
C ALA A 658 18.18 15.79 19.95
N PRO A 659 17.37 15.62 18.90
CA PRO A 659 16.97 14.28 18.48
C PRO A 659 18.24 13.47 18.16
N PRO A 660 18.30 12.17 18.48
CA PRO A 660 19.48 11.36 18.21
C PRO A 660 19.81 11.38 16.70
N GLU A 661 21.09 11.48 16.36
CA GLU A 661 21.53 11.19 15.00
C GLU A 661 21.44 9.68 14.76
N HIS A 662 20.33 9.24 14.15
CA HIS A 662 20.09 7.86 13.77
C HIS A 662 20.82 7.46 12.48
N ASN A 663 22.15 7.60 12.46
CA ASN A 663 22.98 7.21 11.31
C ASN A 663 23.15 5.68 11.26
N TYR A 664 23.14 5.10 10.06
CA TYR A 664 23.37 3.67 9.85
C TYR A 664 24.70 3.18 10.47
N ASP A 665 25.79 3.94 10.33
CA ASP A 665 27.11 3.50 10.83
C ASP A 665 27.16 3.37 12.37
N THR A 666 26.44 4.23 13.11
CA THR A 666 26.34 4.11 14.58
C THR A 666 25.45 2.95 14.97
N ARG A 667 24.34 2.74 14.25
CA ARG A 667 23.41 1.61 14.48
C ARG A 667 24.05 0.25 14.17
N ASN A 668 24.76 0.12 13.05
CA ASN A 668 25.42 -1.12 12.63
C ASN A 668 26.54 -1.53 13.60
N LYS A 669 27.26 -0.57 14.19
CA LYS A 669 28.24 -0.86 15.24
C LYS A 669 27.61 -1.53 16.45
N ARG A 670 26.40 -1.11 16.87
CA ARG A 670 25.66 -1.75 17.97
C ARG A 670 25.21 -3.16 17.63
N GLN A 671 24.63 -3.38 16.44
CA GLN A 671 24.19 -4.71 16.00
C GLN A 671 25.33 -5.74 15.89
N ARG A 672 26.57 -5.29 15.69
CA ARG A 672 27.76 -6.15 15.68
C ARG A 672 28.34 -6.42 17.07
N SER A 673 27.95 -5.64 18.08
CA SER A 673 28.37 -5.80 19.47
C SER A 673 27.35 -6.52 20.35
N SER A 674 26.16 -6.78 19.80
CA SER A 674 25.08 -7.61 20.36
C SER A 674 25.08 -8.99 19.71
#